data_AF-A0A6F8XXW3-F1
#
_entry.id   AF-A0A6F8XXW3-F1
#
_cell.length_a   1.000
_cell.length_b   1.000
_cell.length_c   1.000
_cell.angle_alpha   90.00
_cell.angle_beta   90.00
_cell.angle_gamma   90.00
#
_symmetry.space_group_name_H-M   'P 1'
#
loop_
_entity.id
_entity.type
_entity.pdbx_description
1 polymer ?
#
loop_
_entity_poly.entity_id
_entity_poly.type
_entity_poly.pdbx_seq_one_letter_code
_entity_poly.pdbx_strand_id
1 'polypeptide(L)'
;MITRRIALAALAAGLTVTALPGAAVAHPKHKPEFDVQAHRGGLGLRVENTLASFGNALQLGVTTLELDVQITEDGQAVVTHDRRVTGTKCTDTAPATPGDSEYPYVGKYVNTLTLAQVRTLDCGSKTLADKPGQLAVPGARMPLLSEVFALVKRYRADGVKLNIETKVEAGAPTETAPREQFVQVTAREIRNAGLLRQVTIQSFDWGALMRMRQVEPRLPVVALTNIDFLQTGQPGASPWLGGIDIDNFGGDPIKAIKSFGAYAFSPVHGTPQNGSVVDPGYKPYVTKEMVRHAHRNGIKVIPWTIDDLPTMAKLIDDGVDGIITDYPDRLRGLIAQRGYQLPRGYTSPFDIQGHRGARAVRPENTLPAFEYALANRAVSTLELDTGVTQDGQLVVIHDRTINGSHCEDTAPAFAGDPEYPYVGKRVHDLTLRQIKTIDCGSKTLAEFPQQVAAPGARIPTLGEVFALVKASGRHDIRMNIETKISPTANDTAPYDVFTKLLVKAIQKADFEDRVTIQSFDWRTILLSRKLDRRIETVALVWQYGPAECSTLADECSLQAVYGNSKVKSPWTGGLDWWKYRDLGKLVRAAGAATVSSNWQVHDPAQVAAQNPDWYLRTDPTYFHGPTVPVLQDRYDLKVVPYTVNDPAVIQRVIDLGVDGIISDDPDTLISVAIRNGLR
;
A
#
# COMPACT_ATOMS: atom_id res chain seq x y z
N MET A 1 -8.80 -61.27 42.02
CA MET A 1 -9.42 -60.75 40.79
C MET A 1 -10.20 -59.48 41.13
N ILE A 2 -9.74 -58.35 40.57
CA ILE A 2 -10.46 -57.12 40.15
C ILE A 2 -11.49 -56.45 41.10
N THR A 3 -11.05 -55.28 41.60
CA THR A 3 -11.72 -53.97 41.85
C THR A 3 -12.82 -53.79 42.90
N ARG A 4 -12.65 -52.74 43.74
CA ARG A 4 -13.57 -51.58 43.81
C ARG A 4 -12.96 -50.39 44.58
N ARG A 5 -13.20 -49.19 44.05
CA ARG A 5 -12.89 -47.86 44.61
C ARG A 5 -13.93 -47.48 45.66
N ILE A 6 -13.54 -46.72 46.69
CA ILE A 6 -14.43 -45.85 47.47
C ILE A 6 -13.75 -44.49 47.64
N ALA A 7 -14.50 -43.43 47.32
CA ALA A 7 -14.15 -42.02 47.51
C ALA A 7 -14.61 -41.55 48.90
N LEU A 8 -13.80 -40.72 49.57
CA LEU A 8 -14.20 -39.98 50.77
C LEU A 8 -14.58 -38.54 50.41
N ALA A 9 -15.70 -38.10 50.95
CA ALA A 9 -16.18 -36.72 50.94
C ALA A 9 -15.50 -35.89 52.05
N ALA A 10 -15.26 -34.60 51.80
CA ALA A 10 -14.91 -33.62 52.83
C ALA A 10 -15.69 -32.31 52.60
N LEU A 11 -16.29 -31.83 53.70
CA LEU A 11 -17.06 -30.60 53.83
C LEU A 11 -16.21 -29.34 53.62
N ALA A 12 -16.81 -28.28 53.08
CA ALA A 12 -16.33 -26.90 53.22
C ALA A 12 -17.48 -25.99 53.66
N ALA A 13 -17.26 -25.24 54.74
CA ALA A 13 -18.19 -24.31 55.37
C ALA A 13 -18.33 -23.01 54.57
N GLY A 14 -19.56 -22.51 54.41
CA GLY A 14 -19.87 -21.27 53.71
C GLY A 14 -19.78 -20.03 54.61
N LEU A 15 -18.96 -19.05 54.20
CA LEU A 15 -19.02 -17.67 54.65
C LEU A 15 -19.85 -16.85 53.65
N THR A 16 -20.97 -16.28 54.09
CA THR A 16 -21.78 -15.35 53.30
C THR A 16 -21.24 -13.92 53.45
N VAL A 17 -20.62 -13.40 52.40
CA VAL A 17 -20.30 -11.96 52.25
C VAL A 17 -21.46 -11.29 51.53
N THR A 18 -22.15 -10.37 52.20
CA THR A 18 -23.16 -9.51 51.59
C THR A 18 -22.48 -8.42 50.76
N ALA A 19 -22.48 -8.59 49.44
CA ALA A 19 -22.03 -7.56 48.51
C ALA A 19 -23.12 -6.49 48.33
N LEU A 20 -22.78 -5.23 48.60
CA LEU A 20 -23.59 -4.07 48.19
C LEU A 20 -23.60 -3.98 46.65
N PRO A 21 -24.72 -3.65 46.00
CA PRO A 21 -24.77 -3.49 44.56
C PRO A 21 -24.01 -2.21 44.18
N GLY A 22 -22.82 -2.37 43.61
CA GLY A 22 -22.11 -1.29 42.94
C GLY A 22 -22.96 -0.80 41.77
N ALA A 23 -23.18 0.52 41.69
CA ALA A 23 -23.82 1.15 40.55
C ALA A 23 -23.07 0.76 39.28
N ALA A 24 -23.72 -0.01 38.40
CA ALA A 24 -23.18 -0.34 37.09
C ALA A 24 -22.99 0.97 36.31
N VAL A 25 -21.74 1.32 36.02
CA VAL A 25 -21.42 2.38 35.07
C VAL A 25 -21.93 1.89 33.72
N ALA A 26 -23.07 2.42 33.28
CA ALA A 26 -23.61 2.14 31.96
C ALA A 26 -22.63 2.69 30.91
N HIS A 27 -21.85 1.83 30.28
CA HIS A 27 -21.13 2.20 29.07
C HIS A 27 -22.17 2.64 28.02
N PRO A 28 -22.01 3.83 27.40
CA PRO A 28 -22.94 4.25 26.36
C PRO A 28 -22.95 3.20 25.24
N LYS A 29 -24.13 2.67 24.94
CA LYS A 29 -24.30 1.78 23.78
C LYS A 29 -23.98 2.60 22.53
N HIS A 30 -22.86 2.31 21.87
CA HIS A 30 -22.54 2.94 20.59
C HIS A 30 -23.69 2.71 19.60
N LYS A 31 -24.02 3.75 18.84
CA LYS A 31 -25.00 3.64 17.74
C LYS A 31 -24.49 2.62 16.71
N PRO A 32 -25.39 1.93 15.98
CA PRO A 32 -25.00 0.97 14.93
C PRO A 32 -24.08 1.63 13.88
N GLU A 33 -23.31 0.82 13.16
CA GLU A 33 -22.45 1.29 12.08
C GLU A 33 -23.25 2.05 11.01
N PHE A 34 -22.68 3.16 10.52
CA PHE A 34 -23.25 3.99 9.45
C PHE A 34 -22.41 3.81 8.19
N ASP A 35 -23.05 3.65 7.03
CA ASP A 35 -22.33 3.38 5.78
C ASP A 35 -21.76 4.68 5.18
N VAL A 36 -20.47 4.91 5.41
CA VAL A 36 -19.64 5.97 4.83
C VAL A 36 -19.09 5.47 3.49
N GLN A 37 -19.70 5.88 2.37
CA GLN A 37 -19.20 5.53 1.05
C GLN A 37 -18.34 6.66 0.47
N ALA A 38 -17.08 6.34 0.16
CA ALA A 38 -16.17 7.27 -0.51
C ALA A 38 -16.47 7.30 -2.00
N HIS A 39 -17.20 8.31 -2.47
CA HIS A 39 -17.57 8.50 -3.88
C HIS A 39 -16.30 8.59 -4.72
N ARG A 40 -16.13 7.64 -5.64
CA ARG A 40 -14.93 7.49 -6.48
C ARG A 40 -13.62 7.49 -5.70
N GLY A 41 -13.62 6.93 -4.49
CA GLY A 41 -12.47 6.93 -3.58
C GLY A 41 -12.28 8.23 -2.77
N GLY A 42 -13.26 9.14 -2.77
CA GLY A 42 -13.18 10.44 -2.09
C GLY A 42 -12.68 11.52 -3.04
N LEU A 43 -13.40 11.71 -4.15
CA LEU A 43 -13.10 12.67 -5.22
C LEU A 43 -12.73 14.07 -4.72
N GLY A 44 -13.31 14.54 -3.61
CA GLY A 44 -13.04 15.85 -3.03
C GLY A 44 -11.65 15.96 -2.39
N LEU A 45 -11.01 14.85 -2.06
CA LEU A 45 -9.71 14.78 -1.39
C LEU A 45 -8.58 14.47 -2.36
N ARG A 46 -8.83 13.61 -3.35
CA ARG A 46 -7.85 13.17 -4.34
C ARG A 46 -8.55 12.85 -5.65
N VAL A 47 -7.84 12.96 -6.78
CA VAL A 47 -8.42 12.72 -8.12
C VAL A 47 -9.14 11.37 -8.20
N GLU A 48 -10.38 11.43 -8.71
CA GLU A 48 -11.37 10.35 -8.69
C GLU A 48 -10.88 9.04 -9.31
N ASN A 49 -11.42 7.92 -8.83
CA ASN A 49 -11.33 6.60 -9.46
C ASN A 49 -9.87 6.14 -9.71
N THR A 50 -8.91 6.71 -9.00
CA THR A 50 -7.50 6.30 -9.01
C THR A 50 -7.22 5.32 -7.86
N LEU A 51 -6.24 4.41 -8.01
CA LEU A 51 -5.77 3.58 -6.90
C LEU A 51 -5.38 4.44 -5.68
N ALA A 52 -4.78 5.59 -5.94
CA ALA A 52 -4.43 6.58 -4.92
C ALA A 52 -5.64 7.08 -4.10
N SER A 53 -6.78 7.37 -4.76
CA SER A 53 -8.01 7.78 -4.06
C SER A 53 -8.55 6.64 -3.19
N PHE A 54 -8.60 5.41 -3.71
CA PHE A 54 -9.05 4.24 -2.95
C PHE A 54 -8.12 3.92 -1.77
N GLY A 55 -6.80 3.99 -1.96
CA GLY A 55 -5.81 3.84 -0.89
C GLY A 55 -5.99 4.87 0.21
N ASN A 56 -6.25 6.13 -0.15
CA ASN A 56 -6.57 7.20 0.79
C ASN A 56 -7.86 6.90 1.59
N ALA A 57 -8.92 6.46 0.92
CA ALA A 57 -10.18 6.10 1.58
C ALA A 57 -10.03 4.90 2.55
N LEU A 58 -9.23 3.89 2.17
CA LEU A 58 -8.90 2.75 3.04
C LEU A 58 -8.15 3.21 4.29
N GLN A 59 -7.16 4.08 4.15
CA GLN A 59 -6.40 4.64 5.27
C GLN A 59 -7.27 5.52 6.19
N LEU A 60 -8.15 6.34 5.60
CA LEU A 60 -9.09 7.19 6.32
C LEU A 60 -10.08 6.38 7.18
N GLY A 61 -10.43 5.18 6.72
CA GLY A 61 -11.39 4.30 7.39
C GLY A 61 -12.83 4.62 7.01
N VAL A 62 -13.19 4.21 5.80
CA VAL A 62 -14.56 4.21 5.27
C VAL A 62 -15.15 2.80 5.33
N THR A 63 -16.48 2.68 5.27
CA THR A 63 -17.13 1.36 5.18
C THR A 63 -17.10 0.82 3.76
N THR A 64 -17.24 1.70 2.77
CA THR A 64 -17.46 1.32 1.37
C THR A 64 -16.64 2.20 0.44
N LEU A 65 -15.94 1.58 -0.51
CA LEU A 65 -15.39 2.25 -1.68
C LEU A 65 -16.46 2.28 -2.76
N GLU A 66 -16.88 3.47 -3.16
CA GLU A 66 -17.78 3.64 -4.29
C GLU A 66 -16.94 3.92 -5.53
N LEU A 67 -17.29 3.31 -6.68
CA LEU A 67 -16.55 3.45 -7.93
C LEU A 67 -17.42 3.16 -9.15
N ASP A 68 -16.97 3.68 -10.29
CA ASP A 68 -17.65 3.54 -11.59
C ASP A 68 -16.88 2.61 -12.52
N VAL A 69 -17.58 1.78 -13.28
CA VAL A 69 -16.97 0.91 -14.30
C VAL A 69 -17.47 1.27 -15.69
N GLN A 70 -16.53 1.36 -16.63
CA GLN A 70 -16.73 1.36 -18.07
C GLN A 70 -16.04 0.13 -18.69
N ILE A 71 -16.49 -0.30 -19.88
CA ILE A 71 -15.87 -1.42 -20.61
C ILE A 71 -15.19 -0.88 -21.87
N THR A 72 -13.92 -1.23 -22.04
CA THR A 72 -13.11 -0.91 -23.23
C THR A 72 -13.55 -1.71 -24.46
N GLU A 73 -13.10 -1.32 -25.65
CA GLU A 73 -13.37 -2.02 -26.91
C GLU A 73 -12.96 -3.51 -26.83
N ASP A 74 -11.80 -3.79 -26.23
CA ASP A 74 -11.25 -5.12 -25.99
C ASP A 74 -11.79 -5.81 -24.71
N GLY A 75 -12.91 -5.32 -24.18
CA GLY A 75 -13.72 -6.00 -23.16
C GLY A 75 -13.15 -5.96 -21.74
N GLN A 76 -12.29 -4.99 -21.42
CA GLN A 76 -11.69 -4.82 -20.10
C GLN A 76 -12.52 -3.85 -19.25
N ALA A 77 -12.73 -4.18 -17.98
CA ALA A 77 -13.40 -3.29 -17.03
C ALA A 77 -12.41 -2.27 -16.47
N VAL A 78 -12.52 -1.02 -16.90
CA VAL A 78 -11.74 0.11 -16.40
C VAL A 78 -12.59 0.96 -15.46
N VAL A 79 -11.96 1.50 -14.43
CA VAL A 79 -12.61 2.30 -13.40
C VAL A 79 -12.54 3.77 -13.79
N THR A 80 -13.68 4.31 -14.20
CA THR A 80 -13.83 5.71 -14.63
C THR A 80 -15.31 6.07 -14.69
N HIS A 81 -15.64 7.31 -14.36
CA HIS A 81 -17.02 7.77 -14.34
C HIS A 81 -17.58 8.04 -15.74
N ASP A 82 -16.81 8.76 -16.56
CA ASP A 82 -17.31 9.31 -17.81
C ASP A 82 -17.25 8.26 -18.92
N ARG A 83 -18.33 8.14 -19.70
CA ARG A 83 -18.35 7.30 -20.92
C ARG A 83 -17.41 7.80 -22.02
N ARG A 84 -17.07 9.08 -21.96
CA ARG A 84 -16.18 9.79 -22.89
C ARG A 84 -14.97 10.32 -22.13
N VAL A 85 -13.77 10.10 -22.67
CA VAL A 85 -12.54 10.66 -22.10
C VAL A 85 -12.56 12.18 -22.30
N THR A 86 -12.57 12.95 -21.21
CA THR A 86 -12.64 14.41 -21.28
C THR A 86 -11.29 15.06 -21.04
N GLY A 87 -11.01 16.14 -21.76
CA GLY A 87 -9.79 16.95 -21.56
C GLY A 87 -9.78 17.71 -20.22
N THR A 88 -10.91 17.74 -19.50
CA THR A 88 -11.00 18.31 -18.14
C THR A 88 -10.33 17.38 -17.12
N LYS A 89 -10.39 16.06 -17.31
CA LYS A 89 -9.87 15.07 -16.36
C LYS A 89 -8.60 14.37 -16.82
N CYS A 90 -8.46 14.14 -18.13
CA CYS A 90 -7.36 13.37 -18.69
C CYS A 90 -6.51 14.17 -19.68
N THR A 91 -5.30 13.68 -19.93
CA THR A 91 -4.36 14.20 -20.92
C THR A 91 -3.73 13.03 -21.68
N ASP A 92 -3.65 13.16 -23.00
CA ASP A 92 -2.86 12.25 -23.83
C ASP A 92 -1.36 12.39 -23.52
N THR A 93 -0.65 11.27 -23.34
CA THR A 93 0.80 11.30 -23.11
C THR A 93 1.57 10.79 -24.33
N ALA A 94 1.15 9.66 -24.91
CA ALA A 94 1.74 9.03 -26.07
C ALA A 94 0.72 8.10 -26.76
N PRO A 95 0.89 7.79 -28.06
CA PRO A 95 0.11 6.74 -28.70
C PRO A 95 0.48 5.36 -28.13
N ALA A 96 -0.48 4.43 -28.10
CA ALA A 96 -0.28 3.05 -27.66
C ALA A 96 0.73 2.30 -28.53
N THR A 97 0.75 2.60 -29.82
CA THR A 97 1.74 2.12 -30.78
C THR A 97 2.22 3.28 -31.67
N PRO A 98 3.49 3.31 -32.12
CA PRO A 98 3.94 4.32 -33.06
C PRO A 98 3.05 4.37 -34.32
N GLY A 99 2.52 5.56 -34.64
CA GLY A 99 1.66 5.76 -35.80
C GLY A 99 0.21 5.31 -35.62
N ASP A 100 -0.26 5.08 -34.39
CA ASP A 100 -1.67 4.81 -34.12
C ASP A 100 -2.55 5.95 -34.70
N SER A 101 -3.38 5.60 -35.69
CA SER A 101 -4.28 6.54 -36.38
C SER A 101 -5.40 7.04 -35.48
N GLU A 102 -5.62 6.38 -34.35
CA GLU A 102 -6.62 6.74 -33.37
C GLU A 102 -6.14 7.76 -32.33
N TYR A 103 -4.84 8.07 -32.28
CA TYR A 103 -4.32 9.10 -31.39
C TYR A 103 -4.58 10.51 -31.96
N PRO A 104 -5.00 11.51 -31.15
CA PRO A 104 -5.20 11.50 -29.70
C PRO A 104 -6.48 10.80 -29.23
N TYR A 105 -6.47 10.28 -28.00
CA TYR A 105 -7.60 9.52 -27.44
C TYR A 105 -8.56 10.38 -26.61
N VAL A 106 -8.10 11.52 -26.06
CA VAL A 106 -9.01 12.46 -25.38
C VAL A 106 -10.10 12.93 -26.36
N GLY A 107 -11.35 12.83 -25.93
CA GLY A 107 -12.53 13.11 -26.74
C GLY A 107 -13.16 11.87 -27.37
N LYS A 108 -12.63 10.67 -27.18
CA LYS A 108 -13.25 9.40 -27.63
C LYS A 108 -14.06 8.73 -26.52
N TYR A 109 -14.95 7.82 -26.92
CA TYR A 109 -15.69 6.99 -25.98
C TYR A 109 -14.82 5.84 -25.47
N VAL A 110 -15.00 5.47 -24.20
CA VAL A 110 -14.21 4.39 -23.59
C VAL A 110 -14.46 3.05 -24.30
N ASN A 111 -15.69 2.81 -24.76
CA ASN A 111 -16.06 1.59 -25.49
C ASN A 111 -15.48 1.51 -26.92
N THR A 112 -14.81 2.55 -27.41
CA THR A 112 -14.10 2.57 -28.70
C THR A 112 -12.58 2.66 -28.52
N LEU A 113 -12.08 2.46 -27.30
CA LEU A 113 -10.65 2.45 -27.01
C LEU A 113 -10.28 1.10 -26.41
N THR A 114 -9.14 0.54 -26.82
CA THR A 114 -8.55 -0.63 -26.19
C THR A 114 -7.91 -0.28 -24.84
N LEU A 115 -7.68 -1.27 -23.97
CA LEU A 115 -6.96 -1.06 -22.72
C LEU A 115 -5.56 -0.49 -22.95
N ALA A 116 -4.88 -0.90 -24.02
CA ALA A 116 -3.55 -0.39 -24.36
C ALA A 116 -3.57 1.13 -24.60
N GLN A 117 -4.59 1.64 -25.30
CA GLN A 117 -4.80 3.07 -25.52
C GLN A 117 -5.21 3.80 -24.23
N VAL A 118 -6.18 3.25 -23.47
CA VAL A 118 -6.61 3.85 -22.20
C VAL A 118 -5.46 3.97 -21.20
N ARG A 119 -4.54 2.99 -21.17
CA ARG A 119 -3.36 3.02 -20.28
C ARG A 119 -2.31 4.06 -20.65
N THR A 120 -2.39 4.74 -21.79
CA THR A 120 -1.50 5.88 -22.08
C THR A 120 -2.03 7.21 -21.56
N LEU A 121 -3.27 7.27 -21.07
CA LEU A 121 -3.86 8.50 -20.56
C LEU A 121 -3.39 8.80 -19.13
N ASP A 122 -2.95 10.04 -18.89
CA ASP A 122 -2.80 10.57 -17.53
C ASP A 122 -4.14 11.20 -17.12
N CYS A 123 -4.83 10.53 -16.21
CA CYS A 123 -6.10 10.97 -15.62
C CYS A 123 -5.94 11.34 -14.14
N GLY A 124 -4.71 11.56 -13.66
CA GLY A 124 -4.40 11.92 -12.29
C GLY A 124 -3.83 13.33 -12.12
N SER A 125 -3.23 13.91 -13.17
CA SER A 125 -2.58 15.23 -13.10
C SER A 125 -3.55 16.41 -13.02
N LYS A 126 -4.80 16.26 -13.45
CA LYS A 126 -5.78 17.37 -13.50
C LYS A 126 -6.71 17.32 -12.30
N THR A 127 -6.78 18.43 -11.58
CA THR A 127 -7.77 18.63 -10.51
C THR A 127 -8.99 19.37 -11.04
N LEU A 128 -10.12 19.23 -10.34
CA LEU A 128 -11.38 19.86 -10.69
C LEU A 128 -11.53 21.21 -9.98
N ALA A 129 -11.94 22.23 -10.73
CA ALA A 129 -12.07 23.60 -10.22
C ALA A 129 -13.12 23.72 -9.10
N ASP A 130 -14.14 22.87 -9.11
CA ASP A 130 -15.21 22.80 -8.11
C ASP A 130 -14.84 21.94 -6.89
N LYS A 131 -13.65 21.33 -6.86
CA LYS A 131 -13.13 20.54 -5.74
C LYS A 131 -11.89 21.20 -5.12
N PRO A 132 -12.06 22.27 -4.32
CA PRO A 132 -10.94 22.96 -3.70
C PRO A 132 -10.19 22.02 -2.74
N GLY A 133 -8.86 22.02 -2.83
CA GLY A 133 -7.99 21.18 -2.01
C GLY A 133 -7.81 19.74 -2.51
N GLN A 134 -8.44 19.37 -3.64
CA GLN A 134 -8.23 18.06 -4.26
C GLN A 134 -6.75 17.89 -4.64
N LEU A 135 -6.16 16.78 -4.20
CA LEU A 135 -4.77 16.44 -4.52
C LEU A 135 -4.66 15.73 -5.87
N ALA A 136 -3.82 16.27 -6.75
CA ALA A 136 -3.41 15.62 -7.98
C ALA A 136 -2.58 14.35 -7.68
N VAL A 137 -2.58 13.43 -8.64
CA VAL A 137 -1.78 12.21 -8.61
C VAL A 137 -1.10 12.04 -9.97
N PRO A 138 -0.03 12.79 -10.25
CA PRO A 138 0.56 12.83 -11.58
C PRO A 138 0.91 11.45 -12.13
N GLY A 139 0.52 11.19 -13.38
CA GLY A 139 0.72 9.92 -14.07
C GLY A 139 -0.21 8.78 -13.62
N ALA A 140 -1.20 9.03 -12.76
CA ALA A 140 -2.23 8.02 -12.50
C ALA A 140 -3.09 7.80 -13.75
N ARG A 141 -3.41 6.53 -14.00
CA ARG A 141 -4.18 6.06 -15.15
C ARG A 141 -5.57 5.63 -14.68
N MET A 142 -6.48 5.35 -15.61
CA MET A 142 -7.70 4.61 -15.29
C MET A 142 -7.30 3.18 -14.88
N PRO A 143 -7.54 2.76 -13.63
CA PRO A 143 -7.17 1.41 -13.21
C PRO A 143 -8.16 0.39 -13.74
N LEU A 144 -7.74 -0.85 -13.86
CA LEU A 144 -8.64 -1.98 -14.03
C LEU A 144 -9.43 -2.21 -12.74
N LEU A 145 -10.65 -2.74 -12.88
CA LEU A 145 -11.43 -3.17 -11.72
C LEU A 145 -10.68 -4.22 -10.88
N SER A 146 -9.94 -5.11 -11.54
CA SER A 146 -9.09 -6.12 -10.89
C SER A 146 -7.93 -5.52 -10.09
N GLU A 147 -7.41 -4.35 -10.49
CA GLU A 147 -6.35 -3.63 -9.75
C GLU A 147 -6.90 -3.01 -8.46
N VAL A 148 -8.14 -2.48 -8.47
CA VAL A 148 -8.81 -2.03 -7.24
C VAL A 148 -9.05 -3.21 -6.28
N PHE A 149 -9.45 -4.37 -6.79
CA PHE A 149 -9.59 -5.58 -5.98
C PHE A 149 -8.27 -6.07 -5.40
N ALA A 150 -7.19 -6.03 -6.18
CA ALA A 150 -5.85 -6.35 -5.71
C ALA A 150 -5.41 -5.39 -4.60
N LEU A 151 -5.72 -4.09 -4.73
CA LEU A 151 -5.44 -3.09 -3.69
C LEU A 151 -6.15 -3.42 -2.37
N VAL A 152 -7.46 -3.69 -2.40
CA VAL A 152 -8.23 -4.05 -1.19
C VAL A 152 -7.64 -5.30 -0.51
N LYS A 153 -7.27 -6.33 -1.29
CA LYS A 153 -6.60 -7.53 -0.78
C LYS A 153 -5.23 -7.23 -0.18
N ARG A 154 -4.46 -6.36 -0.82
CA ARG A 154 -3.11 -5.97 -0.36
C ARG A 154 -3.17 -5.28 1.00
N TYR A 155 -4.18 -4.44 1.23
CA TYR A 155 -4.48 -3.86 2.54
C TYR A 155 -5.05 -4.85 3.57
N ARG A 156 -5.39 -6.08 3.15
CA ARG A 156 -6.15 -7.06 3.95
C ARG A 156 -7.44 -6.46 4.50
N ALA A 157 -8.12 -5.67 3.67
CA ALA A 157 -9.28 -4.89 4.06
C ALA A 157 -10.60 -5.69 3.91
N ASP A 158 -10.65 -6.90 4.48
CA ASP A 158 -11.77 -7.85 4.32
C ASP A 158 -13.13 -7.34 4.84
N GLY A 159 -13.11 -6.31 5.68
CA GLY A 159 -14.30 -5.65 6.22
C GLY A 159 -14.87 -4.56 5.33
N VAL A 160 -14.12 -4.07 4.33
CA VAL A 160 -14.54 -2.97 3.45
C VAL A 160 -15.45 -3.50 2.35
N LYS A 161 -16.47 -2.72 1.99
CA LYS A 161 -17.35 -3.02 0.86
C LYS A 161 -16.92 -2.25 -0.38
N LEU A 162 -17.33 -2.74 -1.55
CA LEU A 162 -17.22 -2.02 -2.81
C LEU A 162 -18.62 -1.86 -3.42
N ASN A 163 -19.04 -0.63 -3.65
CA ASN A 163 -20.27 -0.31 -4.35
C ASN A 163 -19.93 0.08 -5.79
N ILE A 164 -20.10 -0.87 -6.72
CA ILE A 164 -19.62 -0.76 -8.09
C ILE A 164 -20.77 -0.31 -8.99
N GLU A 165 -20.65 0.86 -9.60
CA GLU A 165 -21.60 1.36 -10.59
C GLU A 165 -21.30 0.80 -11.98
N THR A 166 -22.26 0.08 -12.58
CA THR A 166 -22.21 -0.20 -14.02
C THR A 166 -22.78 1.00 -14.78
N LYS A 167 -21.92 1.75 -15.48
CA LYS A 167 -22.28 2.94 -16.27
C LYS A 167 -22.92 2.59 -17.61
N VAL A 168 -24.01 1.82 -17.57
CA VAL A 168 -24.81 1.54 -18.77
C VAL A 168 -25.64 2.77 -19.12
N GLU A 169 -25.45 3.28 -20.32
CA GLU A 169 -26.15 4.47 -20.78
C GLU A 169 -27.44 4.10 -21.51
N ALA A 170 -28.55 4.03 -20.79
CA ALA A 170 -29.84 3.64 -21.37
C ALA A 170 -30.40 4.66 -22.36
N GLY A 171 -30.09 5.96 -22.19
CA GLY A 171 -30.54 7.03 -23.08
C GLY A 171 -29.74 7.15 -24.37
N ALA A 172 -28.53 6.59 -24.41
CA ALA A 172 -27.62 6.60 -25.56
C ALA A 172 -26.79 5.28 -25.59
N PRO A 173 -27.43 4.15 -25.90
CA PRO A 173 -26.84 2.81 -25.74
C PRO A 173 -25.63 2.53 -26.65
N THR A 174 -25.38 3.37 -27.66
CA THR A 174 -24.20 3.26 -28.54
C THR A 174 -22.95 3.93 -27.95
N GLU A 175 -23.09 4.76 -26.92
CA GLU A 175 -21.97 5.49 -26.30
C GLU A 175 -21.32 4.75 -25.14
N THR A 176 -21.83 3.57 -24.79
CA THR A 176 -21.26 2.66 -23.78
C THR A 176 -21.30 1.22 -24.30
N ALA A 177 -20.64 0.29 -23.62
CA ALA A 177 -20.73 -1.11 -23.99
C ALA A 177 -22.18 -1.65 -23.80
N PRO A 178 -22.61 -2.69 -24.52
CA PRO A 178 -23.91 -3.29 -24.32
C PRO A 178 -24.13 -3.75 -22.88
N ARG A 179 -25.36 -3.60 -22.38
CA ARG A 179 -25.79 -4.02 -21.03
C ARG A 179 -25.31 -5.41 -20.65
N GLU A 180 -25.46 -6.38 -21.55
CA GLU A 180 -25.04 -7.76 -21.31
C GLU A 180 -23.53 -7.87 -21.08
N GLN A 181 -22.72 -7.14 -21.84
CA GLN A 181 -21.28 -7.14 -21.70
C GLN A 181 -20.86 -6.55 -20.35
N PHE A 182 -21.45 -5.42 -19.94
CA PHE A 182 -21.21 -4.83 -18.61
C PHE A 182 -21.45 -5.84 -17.49
N VAL A 183 -22.62 -6.51 -17.52
CA VAL A 183 -23.01 -7.46 -16.48
C VAL A 183 -22.04 -8.65 -16.45
N GLN A 184 -21.76 -9.26 -17.60
CA GLN A 184 -20.93 -10.46 -17.67
C GLN A 184 -19.48 -10.18 -17.28
N VAL A 185 -18.89 -9.09 -17.78
CA VAL A 185 -17.52 -8.70 -17.46
C VAL A 185 -17.41 -8.39 -15.97
N THR A 186 -18.26 -7.52 -15.43
CA THR A 186 -18.21 -7.12 -14.01
C THR A 186 -18.40 -8.33 -13.08
N ALA A 187 -19.39 -9.19 -13.35
CA ALA A 187 -19.62 -10.39 -12.55
C ALA A 187 -18.43 -11.36 -12.60
N ARG A 188 -17.80 -11.52 -13.77
CA ARG A 188 -16.59 -12.36 -13.92
C ARG A 188 -15.42 -11.81 -13.11
N GLU A 189 -15.12 -10.51 -13.19
CA GLU A 189 -14.03 -9.90 -12.43
C GLU A 189 -14.23 -10.08 -10.91
N ILE A 190 -15.46 -9.89 -10.41
CA ILE A 190 -15.77 -10.05 -8.99
C ILE A 190 -15.61 -11.52 -8.54
N ARG A 191 -16.05 -12.48 -9.36
CA ARG A 191 -15.88 -13.92 -9.10
C ARG A 191 -14.41 -14.31 -9.06
N ASN A 192 -13.64 -13.88 -10.05
CA ASN A 192 -12.21 -14.15 -10.13
C ASN A 192 -11.46 -13.57 -8.93
N ALA A 193 -11.87 -12.39 -8.46
CA ALA A 193 -11.32 -11.81 -7.25
C ALA A 193 -11.79 -12.49 -5.96
N GLY A 194 -12.84 -13.32 -5.98
CA GLY A 194 -13.39 -13.94 -4.77
C GLY A 194 -14.08 -12.94 -3.83
N LEU A 195 -14.54 -11.79 -4.35
CA LEU A 195 -15.05 -10.66 -3.55
C LEU A 195 -16.58 -10.56 -3.50
N LEU A 196 -17.31 -11.61 -3.89
CA LEU A 196 -18.78 -11.63 -3.92
C LEU A 196 -19.45 -11.18 -2.60
N ARG A 197 -18.80 -11.38 -1.45
CA ARG A 197 -19.32 -10.98 -0.12
C ARG A 197 -19.02 -9.53 0.27
N GLN A 198 -18.16 -8.86 -0.50
CA GLN A 198 -17.74 -7.47 -0.28
C GLN A 198 -18.39 -6.52 -1.29
N VAL A 199 -18.97 -7.01 -2.37
CA VAL A 199 -19.45 -6.18 -3.47
C VAL A 199 -20.97 -5.98 -3.44
N THR A 200 -21.42 -4.75 -3.69
CA THR A 200 -22.76 -4.42 -4.19
C THR A 200 -22.66 -3.85 -5.60
N ILE A 201 -23.68 -4.09 -6.42
CA ILE A 201 -23.76 -3.52 -7.77
C ILE A 201 -24.82 -2.42 -7.79
N GLN A 202 -24.44 -1.22 -8.21
CA GLN A 202 -25.37 -0.12 -8.40
C GLN A 202 -25.46 0.28 -9.87
N SER A 203 -26.57 0.88 -10.28
CA SER A 203 -26.74 1.42 -11.64
C SER A 203 -28.00 2.26 -11.73
N PHE A 204 -27.96 3.31 -12.56
CA PHE A 204 -29.18 4.00 -13.02
C PHE A 204 -29.99 3.14 -13.99
N ASP A 205 -29.35 2.24 -14.73
CA ASP A 205 -30.02 1.28 -15.58
C ASP A 205 -30.50 0.07 -14.76
N TRP A 206 -31.74 0.12 -14.30
CA TRP A 206 -32.33 -0.98 -13.52
C TRP A 206 -32.44 -2.28 -14.33
N GLY A 207 -32.46 -2.20 -15.66
CA GLY A 207 -32.37 -3.37 -16.52
C GLY A 207 -31.04 -4.11 -16.34
N ALA A 208 -29.94 -3.38 -16.15
CA ALA A 208 -28.64 -3.97 -15.83
C ALA A 208 -28.65 -4.65 -14.46
N LEU A 209 -29.32 -4.06 -13.47
CA LEU A 209 -29.47 -4.65 -12.13
C LEU A 209 -30.29 -5.95 -12.15
N MET A 210 -31.42 -5.95 -12.85
CA MET A 210 -32.24 -7.15 -13.04
C MET A 210 -31.44 -8.25 -13.74
N ARG A 211 -30.67 -7.88 -14.76
CA ARG A 211 -29.81 -8.83 -15.47
C ARG A 211 -28.68 -9.34 -14.59
N MET A 212 -28.04 -8.48 -13.79
CA MET A 212 -27.02 -8.88 -12.82
C MET A 212 -27.56 -9.91 -11.82
N ARG A 213 -28.80 -9.74 -11.32
CA ARG A 213 -29.43 -10.73 -10.45
C ARG A 213 -29.63 -12.10 -11.11
N GLN A 214 -29.86 -12.14 -12.42
CA GLN A 214 -29.95 -13.41 -13.16
C GLN A 214 -28.58 -14.05 -13.34
N VAL A 215 -27.55 -13.24 -13.63
CA VAL A 215 -26.19 -13.72 -13.90
C VAL A 215 -25.47 -14.13 -12.62
N GLU A 216 -25.61 -13.36 -11.54
CA GLU A 216 -24.98 -13.58 -10.23
C GLU A 216 -25.92 -13.16 -9.08
N PRO A 217 -26.88 -14.02 -8.68
CA PRO A 217 -27.90 -13.69 -7.66
C PRO A 217 -27.34 -13.47 -6.24
N ARG A 218 -26.07 -13.81 -5.98
CA ARG A 218 -25.43 -13.59 -4.67
C ARG A 218 -25.03 -12.12 -4.46
N LEU A 219 -24.93 -11.34 -5.53
CA LEU A 219 -24.58 -9.91 -5.44
C LEU A 219 -25.83 -9.09 -5.09
N PRO A 220 -25.81 -8.34 -3.98
CA PRO A 220 -26.84 -7.34 -3.71
C PRO A 220 -26.80 -6.26 -4.79
N VAL A 221 -27.97 -5.83 -5.26
CA VAL A 221 -28.12 -4.74 -6.23
C VAL A 221 -28.73 -3.50 -5.59
N VAL A 222 -28.26 -2.32 -5.99
CA VAL A 222 -28.63 -1.01 -5.43
C VAL A 222 -29.20 -0.16 -6.56
N ALA A 223 -30.45 0.27 -6.40
CA ALA A 223 -31.16 1.02 -7.42
C ALA A 223 -30.79 2.51 -7.33
N LEU A 224 -29.93 3.00 -8.24
CA LEU A 224 -29.68 4.44 -8.38
C LEU A 224 -30.85 5.10 -9.10
N THR A 225 -31.20 6.31 -8.70
CA THR A 225 -32.17 7.11 -9.44
C THR A 225 -32.03 8.60 -9.18
N ASN A 226 -32.56 9.40 -10.09
CA ASN A 226 -32.97 10.77 -9.83
C ASN A 226 -34.45 10.92 -10.20
N ILE A 227 -35.07 12.04 -9.82
CA ILE A 227 -36.51 12.26 -10.05
C ILE A 227 -36.85 12.15 -11.55
N ASP A 228 -36.00 12.73 -12.41
CA ASP A 228 -36.28 12.83 -13.85
C ASP A 228 -36.22 11.47 -14.55
N PHE A 229 -35.39 10.54 -14.07
CA PHE A 229 -35.23 9.21 -14.66
C PHE A 229 -36.42 8.30 -14.40
N LEU A 230 -37.25 8.60 -13.40
CA LEU A 230 -38.50 7.88 -13.19
C LEU A 230 -39.51 8.16 -14.31
N GLN A 231 -39.48 9.37 -14.88
CA GLN A 231 -40.44 9.84 -15.89
C GLN A 231 -41.92 9.67 -15.45
N THR A 232 -42.21 9.89 -14.17
CA THR A 232 -43.57 9.74 -13.61
C THR A 232 -44.59 10.60 -14.36
N GLY A 233 -45.72 9.99 -14.75
CA GLY A 233 -46.78 10.61 -15.52
C GLY A 233 -46.47 10.77 -17.02
N GLN A 234 -45.30 10.32 -17.50
CA GLN A 234 -45.00 10.28 -18.93
C GLN A 234 -45.46 8.95 -19.54
N PRO A 235 -45.90 8.93 -20.81
CA PRO A 235 -46.35 7.69 -21.44
C PRO A 235 -45.23 6.64 -21.58
N GLY A 236 -45.46 5.45 -21.01
CA GLY A 236 -44.63 4.27 -21.20
C GLY A 236 -43.45 4.15 -20.23
N ALA A 237 -42.73 3.04 -20.32
CA ALA A 237 -41.62 2.76 -19.44
C ALA A 237 -40.41 3.65 -19.74
N SER A 238 -39.86 4.27 -18.70
CA SER A 238 -38.58 4.98 -18.79
C SER A 238 -37.47 4.02 -19.25
N PRO A 239 -36.57 4.47 -20.16
CA PRO A 239 -35.47 3.64 -20.64
C PRO A 239 -34.55 3.17 -19.50
N TRP A 240 -34.47 3.95 -18.41
CA TRP A 240 -33.64 3.67 -17.25
C TRP A 240 -34.17 2.55 -16.36
N LEU A 241 -35.48 2.28 -16.38
CA LEU A 241 -36.10 1.37 -15.42
C LEU A 241 -36.19 -0.08 -15.94
N GLY A 242 -35.49 -0.40 -17.03
CA GLY A 242 -35.38 -1.78 -17.53
C GLY A 242 -36.70 -2.38 -18.00
N GLY A 243 -37.62 -1.55 -18.50
CA GLY A 243 -38.96 -1.95 -18.92
C GLY A 243 -40.04 -1.85 -17.83
N ILE A 244 -39.68 -1.40 -16.62
CA ILE A 244 -40.67 -1.00 -15.62
C ILE A 244 -41.21 0.39 -15.98
N ASP A 245 -42.53 0.50 -16.04
CA ASP A 245 -43.22 1.77 -16.01
C ASP A 245 -43.54 2.13 -14.55
N ILE A 246 -43.06 3.29 -14.09
CA ILE A 246 -43.20 3.71 -12.70
C ILE A 246 -44.66 4.02 -12.34
N ASP A 247 -45.50 4.36 -13.32
CA ASP A 247 -46.89 4.71 -13.09
C ASP A 247 -47.74 3.48 -12.71
N ASN A 248 -47.30 2.28 -13.11
CA ASN A 248 -47.88 1.01 -12.61
C ASN A 248 -47.69 0.83 -11.10
N PHE A 249 -46.79 1.60 -10.48
CA PHE A 249 -46.56 1.62 -9.03
C PHE A 249 -47.10 2.90 -8.37
N GLY A 250 -47.85 3.72 -9.12
CA GLY A 250 -48.36 5.00 -8.65
C GLY A 250 -47.27 6.05 -8.40
N GLY A 251 -46.16 5.98 -9.16
CA GLY A 251 -45.03 6.89 -8.98
C GLY A 251 -44.11 6.54 -7.80
N ASP A 252 -44.32 5.40 -7.13
CA ASP A 252 -43.57 5.01 -5.93
C ASP A 252 -42.30 4.20 -6.28
N PRO A 253 -41.09 4.81 -6.20
CA PRO A 253 -39.85 4.10 -6.54
C PRO A 253 -39.58 2.93 -5.60
N ILE A 254 -39.98 3.00 -4.33
CA ILE A 254 -39.71 1.93 -3.35
C ILE A 254 -40.49 0.66 -3.72
N LYS A 255 -41.75 0.80 -4.15
CA LYS A 255 -42.54 -0.37 -4.61
C LYS A 255 -41.97 -0.96 -5.89
N ALA A 256 -41.55 -0.13 -6.84
CA ALA A 256 -40.92 -0.59 -8.08
C ALA A 256 -39.61 -1.33 -7.78
N ILE A 257 -38.75 -0.77 -6.91
CA ILE A 257 -37.49 -1.39 -6.47
C ILE A 257 -37.71 -2.74 -5.78
N LYS A 258 -38.74 -2.81 -4.93
CA LYS A 258 -39.14 -4.07 -4.27
C LYS A 258 -39.53 -5.15 -5.28
N SER A 259 -40.16 -4.78 -6.41
CA SER A 259 -40.66 -5.74 -7.39
C SER A 259 -39.56 -6.60 -8.03
N PHE A 260 -38.34 -6.06 -8.18
CA PHE A 260 -37.19 -6.80 -8.69
C PHE A 260 -36.16 -7.18 -7.61
N GLY A 261 -36.45 -6.88 -6.34
CA GLY A 261 -35.69 -7.32 -5.18
C GLY A 261 -34.33 -6.63 -5.01
N ALA A 262 -34.24 -5.32 -5.25
CA ALA A 262 -33.03 -4.58 -4.90
C ALA A 262 -32.85 -4.49 -3.38
N TYR A 263 -31.59 -4.46 -2.96
CA TYR A 263 -31.17 -4.38 -1.57
C TYR A 263 -31.31 -2.97 -0.98
N ALA A 264 -30.99 -1.96 -1.79
CA ALA A 264 -31.01 -0.57 -1.37
C ALA A 264 -31.52 0.35 -2.49
N PHE A 265 -32.02 1.49 -2.05
CA PHE A 265 -32.40 2.63 -2.85
C PHE A 265 -31.33 3.72 -2.70
N SER A 266 -30.80 4.20 -3.81
CA SER A 266 -29.73 5.21 -3.84
C SER A 266 -30.17 6.43 -4.66
N PRO A 267 -30.97 7.34 -4.09
CA PRO A 267 -31.47 8.51 -4.81
C PRO A 267 -30.54 9.72 -4.71
N VAL A 268 -30.70 10.66 -5.65
CA VAL A 268 -30.27 12.05 -5.45
C VAL A 268 -30.85 12.61 -4.15
N HIS A 269 -30.10 13.38 -3.37
CA HIS A 269 -30.62 13.90 -2.09
C HIS A 269 -31.70 15.00 -2.25
N GLY A 270 -31.60 15.82 -3.29
CA GLY A 270 -32.59 16.86 -3.63
C GLY A 270 -32.23 17.66 -4.88
N THR A 271 -32.90 18.80 -5.07
CA THR A 271 -32.75 19.67 -6.25
C THR A 271 -32.46 21.11 -5.83
N PRO A 272 -31.46 21.79 -6.40
CA PRO A 272 -30.48 21.26 -7.38
C PRO A 272 -29.59 20.17 -6.75
N GLN A 273 -29.09 19.26 -7.59
CA GLN A 273 -28.32 18.07 -7.17
C GLN A 273 -27.02 18.42 -6.42
N ASN A 274 -26.46 19.60 -6.65
CA ASN A 274 -25.25 20.10 -5.99
C ASN A 274 -25.56 21.16 -4.92
N GLY A 275 -26.83 21.37 -4.58
CA GLY A 275 -27.24 22.34 -3.57
C GLY A 275 -27.11 21.80 -2.14
N SER A 276 -27.22 22.69 -1.15
CA SER A 276 -27.31 22.35 0.26
C SER A 276 -28.72 22.56 0.79
N VAL A 277 -29.09 21.85 1.87
CA VAL A 277 -30.34 22.07 2.61
C VAL A 277 -30.52 23.50 3.15
N VAL A 278 -29.45 24.30 3.20
CA VAL A 278 -29.50 25.71 3.61
C VAL A 278 -29.69 26.67 2.44
N ASP A 279 -29.59 26.19 1.20
CA ASP A 279 -29.65 27.05 0.03
C ASP A 279 -31.10 27.50 -0.27
N PRO A 280 -31.31 28.78 -0.61
CA PRO A 280 -32.60 29.25 -1.07
C PRO A 280 -33.08 28.46 -2.30
N GLY A 281 -34.27 27.87 -2.21
CA GLY A 281 -34.87 27.11 -3.31
C GLY A 281 -34.47 25.65 -3.38
N TYR A 282 -33.64 25.15 -2.46
CA TYR A 282 -33.37 23.72 -2.34
C TYR A 282 -34.65 22.95 -2.00
N LYS A 283 -34.91 21.88 -2.75
CA LYS A 283 -36.05 20.99 -2.57
C LYS A 283 -35.55 19.59 -2.21
N PRO A 284 -35.81 19.09 -0.98
CA PRO A 284 -35.39 17.74 -0.61
C PRO A 284 -36.19 16.71 -1.42
N TYR A 285 -35.48 15.74 -2.00
CA TYR A 285 -36.12 14.54 -2.57
C TYR A 285 -36.18 13.44 -1.52
N VAL A 286 -35.07 13.23 -0.81
CA VAL A 286 -35.01 12.30 0.30
C VAL A 286 -35.65 12.94 1.52
N THR A 287 -36.68 12.29 2.03
CA THR A 287 -37.41 12.72 3.23
C THR A 287 -37.45 11.60 4.26
N LYS A 288 -37.59 11.98 5.54
CA LYS A 288 -37.81 11.04 6.64
C LYS A 288 -38.95 10.05 6.38
N GLU A 289 -40.00 10.47 5.70
CA GLU A 289 -41.13 9.59 5.37
C GLU A 289 -40.76 8.57 4.29
N MET A 290 -40.04 9.00 3.25
CA MET A 290 -39.49 8.10 2.23
C MET A 290 -38.53 7.07 2.83
N VAL A 291 -37.66 7.49 3.76
CA VAL A 291 -36.75 6.58 4.48
C VAL A 291 -37.54 5.54 5.29
N ARG A 292 -38.53 5.97 6.08
CA ARG A 292 -39.40 5.05 6.83
C ARG A 292 -40.17 4.11 5.90
N HIS A 293 -40.62 4.59 4.75
CA HIS A 293 -41.31 3.78 3.75
C HIS A 293 -40.40 2.72 3.13
N ALA A 294 -39.15 3.08 2.80
CA ALA A 294 -38.13 2.13 2.35
C ALA A 294 -37.84 1.06 3.41
N HIS A 295 -37.62 1.47 4.67
CA HIS A 295 -37.36 0.55 5.78
C HIS A 295 -38.51 -0.41 6.06
N ARG A 296 -39.77 0.05 5.99
CA ARG A 296 -40.95 -0.84 6.09
C ARG A 296 -41.01 -1.88 4.97
N ASN A 297 -40.34 -1.63 3.85
CA ASN A 297 -40.21 -2.55 2.74
C ASN A 297 -38.91 -3.35 2.74
N GLY A 298 -38.08 -3.24 3.80
CA GLY A 298 -36.80 -3.93 3.91
C GLY A 298 -35.71 -3.38 2.98
N ILE A 299 -35.88 -2.15 2.50
CA ILE A 299 -34.97 -1.49 1.55
C ILE A 299 -34.18 -0.42 2.31
N LYS A 300 -32.85 -0.44 2.20
CA LYS A 300 -31.98 0.61 2.74
C LYS A 300 -32.02 1.87 1.88
N VAL A 301 -31.69 3.03 2.45
CA VAL A 301 -31.59 4.30 1.73
C VAL A 301 -30.20 4.89 1.88
N ILE A 302 -29.50 5.07 0.76
CA ILE A 302 -28.11 5.53 0.70
C ILE A 302 -27.99 6.63 -0.37
N PRO A 303 -28.31 7.90 -0.07
CA PRO A 303 -28.33 8.94 -1.08
C PRO A 303 -26.94 9.44 -1.49
N TRP A 304 -26.90 10.14 -2.63
CA TRP A 304 -25.70 10.70 -3.24
C TRP A 304 -25.97 12.07 -3.89
N THR A 305 -24.96 12.89 -4.23
CA THR A 305 -23.63 12.93 -3.58
C THR A 305 -23.66 14.10 -2.61
N ILE A 306 -23.38 13.87 -1.33
CA ILE A 306 -23.58 14.88 -0.27
C ILE A 306 -22.24 15.34 0.28
N ASP A 307 -21.92 16.61 0.11
CA ASP A 307 -20.58 17.15 0.37
C ASP A 307 -20.53 18.20 1.50
N ASP A 308 -21.69 18.70 1.95
CA ASP A 308 -21.81 19.70 3.01
C ASP A 308 -22.37 19.12 4.32
N LEU A 309 -21.83 19.61 5.44
CA LEU A 309 -22.20 19.15 6.78
C LEU A 309 -23.69 19.34 7.10
N PRO A 310 -24.35 20.48 6.78
CA PRO A 310 -25.79 20.63 7.01
C PRO A 310 -26.64 19.53 6.35
N THR A 311 -26.40 19.23 5.07
CA THR A 311 -27.13 18.19 4.35
C THR A 311 -26.83 16.80 4.90
N MET A 312 -25.55 16.49 5.19
CA MET A 312 -25.18 15.22 5.85
C MET A 312 -25.92 15.05 7.18
N ALA A 313 -25.89 16.07 8.03
CA ALA A 313 -26.53 16.09 9.34
C ALA A 313 -28.04 15.82 9.24
N LYS A 314 -28.71 16.53 8.32
CA LYS A 314 -30.15 16.39 8.05
C LYS A 314 -30.52 14.98 7.58
N LEU A 315 -29.75 14.39 6.67
CA LEU A 315 -30.04 13.06 6.15
C LEU A 315 -29.81 11.97 7.20
N ILE A 316 -28.77 12.11 8.03
CA ILE A 316 -28.57 11.25 9.21
C ILE A 316 -29.78 11.35 10.16
N ASP A 317 -30.33 12.55 10.39
CA ASP A 317 -31.50 12.77 11.26
C ASP A 317 -32.82 12.24 10.65
N ASP A 318 -32.90 12.17 9.32
CA ASP A 318 -33.98 11.52 8.58
C ASP A 318 -33.89 9.99 8.62
N GLY A 319 -32.74 9.44 9.00
CA GLY A 319 -32.52 8.02 9.27
C GLY A 319 -31.99 7.22 8.08
N VAL A 320 -31.32 7.85 7.11
CA VAL A 320 -30.65 7.11 6.02
C VAL A 320 -29.65 6.09 6.56
N ASP A 321 -29.39 5.03 5.82
CA ASP A 321 -28.49 3.94 6.23
C ASP A 321 -27.01 4.25 5.94
N GLY A 322 -26.76 5.15 5.01
CA GLY A 322 -25.44 5.59 4.59
C GLY A 322 -25.49 6.85 3.76
N ILE A 323 -24.32 7.39 3.42
CA ILE A 323 -24.16 8.54 2.52
C ILE A 323 -23.00 8.26 1.58
N ILE A 324 -23.20 8.56 0.30
CA ILE A 324 -22.15 8.64 -0.72
C ILE A 324 -21.67 10.10 -0.79
N THR A 325 -20.37 10.32 -0.59
CA THR A 325 -19.78 11.66 -0.47
C THR A 325 -18.39 11.76 -1.11
N ASP A 326 -18.08 12.93 -1.67
CA ASP A 326 -16.73 13.25 -2.15
C ASP A 326 -15.76 13.55 -0.99
N TYR A 327 -16.29 13.85 0.19
CA TYR A 327 -15.55 14.23 1.40
C TYR A 327 -15.84 13.26 2.55
N PRO A 328 -15.37 11.99 2.45
CA PRO A 328 -15.59 10.99 3.49
C PRO A 328 -14.97 11.37 4.84
N ASP A 329 -13.96 12.25 4.86
CA ASP A 329 -13.33 12.80 6.06
C ASP A 329 -14.30 13.67 6.86
N ARG A 330 -15.09 14.51 6.18
CA ARG A 330 -16.13 15.35 6.79
C ARG A 330 -17.24 14.49 7.38
N LEU A 331 -17.73 13.53 6.61
CA LEU A 331 -18.79 12.62 7.06
C LEU A 331 -18.31 11.81 8.28
N ARG A 332 -17.10 11.25 8.22
CA ARG A 332 -16.46 10.52 9.32
C ARG A 332 -16.36 11.39 10.57
N GLY A 333 -15.93 12.64 10.43
CA GLY A 333 -15.88 13.62 11.54
C GLY A 333 -17.27 13.88 12.15
N LEU A 334 -18.29 14.06 11.32
CA LEU A 334 -19.66 14.28 11.77
C LEU A 334 -20.25 13.07 12.51
N ILE A 335 -20.08 11.86 11.99
CA ILE A 335 -20.62 10.65 12.65
C ILE A 335 -19.87 10.37 13.97
N ALA A 336 -18.57 10.70 14.06
CA ALA A 336 -17.82 10.66 15.32
C ALA A 336 -18.46 11.57 16.37
N GLN A 337 -18.73 12.83 16.01
CA GLN A 337 -19.38 13.80 16.89
C GLN A 337 -20.78 13.36 17.32
N ARG A 338 -21.48 12.60 16.46
CA ARG A 338 -22.83 12.07 16.74
C ARG A 338 -22.85 10.72 17.48
N GLY A 339 -21.69 10.21 17.89
CA GLY A 339 -21.54 9.01 18.73
C GLY A 339 -21.67 7.67 17.99
N TYR A 340 -21.52 7.67 16.66
CA TYR A 340 -21.46 6.44 15.87
C TYR A 340 -20.11 5.75 16.03
N GLN A 341 -20.11 4.42 15.89
CA GLN A 341 -18.87 3.68 15.75
C GLN A 341 -18.19 4.06 14.43
N LEU A 342 -16.92 4.43 14.49
CA LEU A 342 -16.15 4.78 13.31
C LEU A 342 -15.66 3.53 12.58
N PRO A 343 -15.72 3.51 11.23
CA PRO A 343 -15.12 2.44 10.47
C PRO A 343 -13.60 2.43 10.70
N ARG A 344 -13.03 1.23 10.66
CA ARG A 344 -11.58 1.01 10.86
C ARG A 344 -10.80 1.56 9.65
N GLY A 345 -9.79 2.37 9.92
CA GLY A 345 -8.75 2.70 8.94
C GLY A 345 -7.72 1.58 8.82
N TYR A 346 -7.14 1.43 7.64
CA TYR A 346 -6.13 0.41 7.34
C TYR A 346 -4.79 1.07 7.09
N THR A 347 -3.76 0.70 7.85
CA THR A 347 -2.38 1.14 7.57
C THR A 347 -1.95 0.61 6.21
N SER A 348 -1.25 1.44 5.43
CA SER A 348 -0.66 0.97 4.17
C SER A 348 0.24 -0.26 4.43
N PRO A 349 0.10 -1.32 3.61
CA PRO A 349 0.89 -2.53 3.72
C PRO A 349 2.31 -2.40 3.13
N PHE A 350 2.65 -1.26 2.52
CA PHE A 350 3.85 -1.13 1.69
C PHE A 350 5.00 -0.43 2.41
N ASP A 351 6.12 -1.12 2.61
CA ASP A 351 7.29 -0.61 3.31
C ASP A 351 8.19 0.24 2.39
N ILE A 352 8.28 1.54 2.66
CA ILE A 352 9.16 2.48 1.99
C ILE A 352 10.40 2.64 2.84
N GLN A 353 11.52 2.06 2.38
CA GLN A 353 12.80 2.16 3.07
C GLN A 353 13.71 3.18 2.38
N GLY A 354 14.11 4.20 3.13
CA GLY A 354 15.14 5.15 2.68
C GLY A 354 16.53 4.52 2.82
N HIS A 355 17.15 4.16 1.70
CA HIS A 355 18.47 3.53 1.64
C HIS A 355 19.53 4.51 2.18
N ARG A 356 20.21 4.09 3.25
CA ARG A 356 21.19 4.91 3.99
C ARG A 356 20.64 6.29 4.36
N GLY A 357 19.35 6.34 4.69
CA GLY A 357 18.56 7.55 4.87
C GLY A 357 17.90 8.01 3.57
N ALA A 358 18.66 8.64 2.68
CA ALA A 358 18.17 9.12 1.38
C ALA A 358 19.38 9.44 0.48
N ARG A 359 20.19 8.43 0.16
CA ARG A 359 21.50 8.61 -0.47
C ARG A 359 21.47 9.49 -1.73
N ALA A 360 20.43 9.43 -2.56
CA ALA A 360 20.35 10.26 -3.76
C ALA A 360 20.15 11.76 -3.45
N VAL A 361 19.66 12.08 -2.24
CA VAL A 361 19.29 13.45 -1.83
C VAL A 361 20.31 14.05 -0.85
N ARG A 362 20.82 13.25 0.07
CA ARG A 362 21.78 13.66 1.11
C ARG A 362 22.94 12.68 1.22
N PRO A 363 24.12 13.11 1.71
CA PRO A 363 25.25 12.22 1.94
C PRO A 363 24.86 11.01 2.79
N GLU A 364 25.12 9.81 2.28
CA GLU A 364 24.65 8.55 2.85
C GLU A 364 25.07 8.31 4.30
N ASN A 365 24.24 7.59 5.06
CA ASN A 365 24.56 7.13 6.41
C ASN A 365 24.94 8.27 7.38
N THR A 366 24.58 9.52 7.06
CA THR A 366 24.76 10.69 7.93
C THR A 366 23.46 11.07 8.65
N LEU A 367 23.56 11.78 9.78
CA LEU A 367 22.37 12.28 10.48
C LEU A 367 21.49 13.17 9.58
N PRO A 368 22.03 14.09 8.74
CA PRO A 368 21.21 14.86 7.79
C PRO A 368 20.42 14.01 6.79
N ALA A 369 20.95 12.87 6.34
CA ALA A 369 20.20 11.97 5.46
C ALA A 369 19.04 11.28 6.18
N PHE A 370 19.25 10.85 7.43
CA PHE A 370 18.18 10.29 8.25
C PHE A 370 17.14 11.33 8.65
N GLU A 371 17.55 12.56 8.95
CA GLU A 371 16.65 13.69 9.22
C GLU A 371 15.74 13.98 8.03
N TYR A 372 16.30 13.99 6.82
CA TYR A 372 15.54 14.14 5.58
C TYR A 372 14.45 13.07 5.45
N ALA A 373 14.84 11.80 5.60
CA ALA A 373 13.91 10.69 5.51
C ALA A 373 12.84 10.73 6.62
N LEU A 374 13.20 11.09 7.85
CA LEU A 374 12.28 11.20 8.99
C LEU A 374 11.26 12.33 8.82
N ALA A 375 11.64 13.42 8.17
CA ALA A 375 10.75 14.55 7.91
C ALA A 375 9.57 14.17 7.00
N ASN A 376 9.74 13.15 6.14
CA ASN A 376 8.68 12.64 5.28
C ASN A 376 7.89 11.51 5.97
N ARG A 377 6.62 11.78 6.32
CA ARG A 377 5.73 10.83 7.02
C ARG A 377 5.43 9.55 6.21
N ALA A 378 5.66 9.56 4.89
CA ALA A 378 5.43 8.38 4.06
C ALA A 378 6.57 7.35 4.12
N VAL A 379 7.79 7.76 4.54
CA VAL A 379 8.89 6.82 4.82
C VAL A 379 8.53 6.00 6.06
N SER A 380 8.55 4.67 5.95
CA SER A 380 8.23 3.76 7.07
C SER A 380 9.46 3.16 7.73
N THR A 381 10.58 3.08 7.00
CA THR A 381 11.80 2.45 7.52
C THR A 381 13.03 3.25 7.10
N LEU A 382 13.96 3.44 8.03
CA LEU A 382 15.32 3.87 7.70
C LEU A 382 16.17 2.64 7.46
N GLU A 383 16.71 2.49 6.27
CA GLU A 383 17.73 1.48 6.00
C GLU A 383 19.11 2.11 6.28
N LEU A 384 20.00 1.35 6.93
CA LEU A 384 21.35 1.81 7.25
C LEU A 384 22.32 0.65 7.45
N ASP A 385 23.60 0.96 7.30
CA ASP A 385 24.69 0.01 7.48
C ASP A 385 25.44 0.24 8.78
N THR A 386 26.11 -0.80 9.28
CA THR A 386 26.96 -0.69 10.47
C THR A 386 28.32 -1.33 10.29
N GLY A 387 29.30 -0.79 11.03
CA GLY A 387 30.62 -1.36 11.27
C GLY A 387 31.02 -1.25 12.75
N VAL A 388 32.07 -1.97 13.15
CA VAL A 388 32.60 -1.95 14.53
C VAL A 388 34.01 -1.39 14.52
N THR A 389 34.25 -0.38 15.35
CA THR A 389 35.56 0.28 15.53
C THR A 389 36.52 -0.59 16.35
N GLN A 390 37.81 -0.24 16.33
CA GLN A 390 38.85 -0.88 17.13
C GLN A 390 38.51 -0.92 18.63
N ASP A 391 37.90 0.15 19.15
CA ASP A 391 37.45 0.31 20.54
C ASP A 391 36.00 -0.16 20.78
N GLY A 392 35.46 -0.98 19.87
CA GLY A 392 34.22 -1.72 20.06
C GLY A 392 32.94 -0.88 19.96
N GLN A 393 32.98 0.26 19.26
CA GLN A 393 31.82 1.13 19.04
C GLN A 393 31.14 0.78 17.70
N LEU A 394 29.81 0.84 17.68
CA LEU A 394 29.03 0.69 16.45
C LEU A 394 28.91 2.03 15.74
N VAL A 395 29.42 2.09 14.52
CA VAL A 395 29.35 3.25 13.63
C VAL A 395 28.50 2.92 12.42
N VAL A 396 27.85 3.94 11.85
CA VAL A 396 26.91 3.82 10.74
C VAL A 396 27.62 4.19 9.44
N ILE A 397 27.98 3.17 8.67
CA ILE A 397 28.82 3.29 7.48
C ILE A 397 28.65 2.05 6.61
N HIS A 398 28.58 2.24 5.29
CA HIS A 398 28.38 1.15 4.34
C HIS A 398 29.63 0.31 4.11
N ASP A 399 30.81 0.92 4.02
CA ASP A 399 32.01 0.21 3.61
C ASP A 399 32.80 -0.31 4.83
N ARG A 400 33.50 -1.44 4.66
CA ARG A 400 34.43 -1.97 5.68
C ARG A 400 35.67 -1.08 5.84
N THR A 401 35.89 -0.16 4.90
CA THR A 401 36.93 0.89 4.89
C THR A 401 36.33 2.28 4.78
N ILE A 402 37.05 3.30 5.23
CA ILE A 402 36.65 4.69 5.02
C ILE A 402 36.82 5.04 3.54
N ASN A 403 35.71 5.28 2.84
CA ASN A 403 35.71 5.46 1.40
C ASN A 403 35.99 6.92 0.99
N GLY A 404 37.14 7.14 0.33
CA GLY A 404 37.57 8.47 -0.09
C GLY A 404 36.76 9.11 -1.21
N SER A 405 35.86 8.37 -1.86
CA SER A 405 34.94 8.93 -2.87
C SER A 405 33.96 9.93 -2.25
N HIS A 406 33.55 9.71 -0.99
CA HIS A 406 32.57 10.55 -0.30
C HIS A 406 32.97 10.97 1.12
N CYS A 407 34.12 10.51 1.62
CA CYS A 407 34.70 10.97 2.89
C CYS A 407 36.05 11.68 2.71
N GLU A 408 36.38 12.58 3.64
CA GLU A 408 37.66 13.28 3.73
C GLU A 408 38.16 13.46 5.16
N ASP A 409 39.48 13.41 5.32
CA ASP A 409 40.16 13.69 6.57
C ASP A 409 40.13 15.20 6.85
N THR A 410 39.68 15.61 8.05
CA THR A 410 39.71 17.02 8.46
C THR A 410 40.88 17.36 9.38
N ALA A 411 41.22 16.46 10.31
CA ALA A 411 42.31 16.61 11.28
C ALA A 411 42.64 15.27 11.95
N PRO A 412 43.86 15.11 12.50
CA PRO A 412 44.17 13.96 13.34
C PRO A 412 43.42 14.05 14.69
N ALA A 413 43.05 12.90 15.25
CA ALA A 413 42.38 12.78 16.54
C ALA A 413 43.21 13.34 17.72
N PHE A 414 44.53 13.31 17.59
CA PHE A 414 45.51 13.90 18.49
C PHE A 414 46.82 14.19 17.74
N ALA A 415 47.65 15.09 18.28
CA ALA A 415 48.92 15.46 17.65
C ALA A 415 49.85 14.24 17.52
N GLY A 416 50.36 14.00 16.32
CA GLY A 416 51.26 12.88 16.03
C GLY A 416 50.57 11.52 15.97
N ASP A 417 49.24 11.46 15.78
CA ASP A 417 48.53 10.20 15.58
C ASP A 417 49.14 9.43 14.39
N PRO A 418 49.77 8.25 14.63
CA PRO A 418 50.43 7.48 13.58
C PRO A 418 49.43 6.93 12.56
N GLU A 419 48.15 6.88 12.91
CA GLU A 419 47.11 6.41 12.02
C GLU A 419 46.54 7.49 11.09
N TYR A 420 46.96 8.75 11.19
CA TYR A 420 46.51 9.80 10.26
C TYR A 420 47.35 9.78 8.96
N PRO A 421 46.77 9.88 7.75
CA PRO A 421 45.34 10.06 7.42
C PRO A 421 44.50 8.77 7.56
N TYR A 422 43.20 8.92 7.84
CA TYR A 422 42.29 7.80 8.11
C TYR A 422 41.52 7.31 6.88
N VAL A 423 41.28 8.16 5.88
CA VAL A 423 40.60 7.76 4.65
C VAL A 423 41.38 6.63 3.95
N GLY A 424 40.68 5.58 3.56
CA GLY A 424 41.25 4.35 3.00
C GLY A 424 41.56 3.25 4.03
N LYS A 425 41.55 3.57 5.34
CA LYS A 425 41.77 2.58 6.40
C LYS A 425 40.50 1.81 6.72
N ARG A 426 40.66 0.63 7.33
CA ARG A 426 39.54 -0.21 7.75
C ARG A 426 38.89 0.36 9.00
N VAL A 427 37.57 0.28 9.06
CA VAL A 427 36.78 0.76 10.21
C VAL A 427 37.24 0.09 11.51
N HIS A 428 37.56 -1.21 11.45
CA HIS A 428 37.99 -1.98 12.63
C HIS A 428 39.41 -1.68 13.13
N ASP A 429 40.22 -0.96 12.34
CA ASP A 429 41.58 -0.55 12.73
C ASP A 429 41.59 0.85 13.37
N LEU A 430 40.47 1.57 13.31
CA LEU A 430 40.32 2.92 13.83
C LEU A 430 39.46 2.96 15.10
N THR A 431 39.81 3.83 16.04
CA THR A 431 38.97 4.15 17.20
C THR A 431 37.82 5.08 16.81
N LEU A 432 36.76 5.13 17.63
CA LEU A 432 35.66 6.08 17.44
C LEU A 432 36.16 7.53 17.40
N ARG A 433 37.15 7.87 18.24
CA ARG A 433 37.73 9.22 18.29
C ARG A 433 38.33 9.62 16.93
N GLN A 434 39.00 8.70 16.25
CA GLN A 434 39.57 8.91 14.91
C GLN A 434 38.47 9.02 13.86
N ILE A 435 37.50 8.09 13.86
CA ILE A 435 36.37 8.14 12.93
C ILE A 435 35.57 9.45 13.04
N LYS A 436 35.44 10.00 14.26
CA LYS A 436 34.75 11.26 14.50
C LYS A 436 35.48 12.51 13.99
N THR A 437 36.67 12.40 13.40
CA THR A 437 37.30 13.54 12.70
C THR A 437 37.09 13.50 11.19
N ILE A 438 36.43 12.48 10.66
CA ILE A 438 36.22 12.29 9.22
C ILE A 438 34.92 12.98 8.82
N ASP A 439 34.98 13.84 7.80
CA ASP A 439 33.82 14.46 7.17
C ASP A 439 33.35 13.58 6.01
N CYS A 440 32.11 13.11 6.06
CA CYS A 440 31.47 12.35 4.99
C CYS A 440 30.21 13.06 4.47
N GLY A 441 30.08 14.36 4.73
CA GLY A 441 28.97 15.21 4.31
C GLY A 441 29.35 16.28 3.29
N SER A 442 30.63 16.68 3.22
CA SER A 442 31.09 17.73 2.31
C SER A 442 31.12 17.29 0.84
N LYS A 443 31.45 16.01 0.57
CA LYS A 443 31.51 15.46 -0.79
C LYS A 443 30.13 14.98 -1.24
N THR A 444 29.86 15.19 -2.53
CA THR A 444 28.69 14.63 -3.21
C THR A 444 29.12 13.67 -4.30
N LEU A 445 28.26 12.69 -4.59
CA LEU A 445 28.51 11.66 -5.59
C LEU A 445 28.10 12.12 -6.99
N ALA A 446 28.93 11.82 -8.00
CA ALA A 446 28.69 12.28 -9.38
C ALA A 446 27.44 11.64 -10.01
N GLU A 447 27.13 10.42 -9.60
CA GLU A 447 25.91 9.70 -9.98
C GLU A 447 24.63 10.33 -9.41
N PHE A 448 24.73 11.19 -8.38
CA PHE A 448 23.62 11.91 -7.78
C PHE A 448 23.81 13.42 -7.93
N PRO A 449 23.62 13.97 -9.13
CA PRO A 449 23.89 15.38 -9.41
C PRO A 449 22.99 16.36 -8.62
N GLN A 450 21.89 15.88 -8.04
CA GLN A 450 20.98 16.66 -7.20
C GLN A 450 21.21 16.45 -5.70
N GLN A 451 22.18 15.62 -5.31
CA GLN A 451 22.52 15.40 -3.91
C GLN A 451 23.03 16.70 -3.29
N VAL A 452 22.48 17.06 -2.13
CA VAL A 452 22.83 18.30 -1.44
C VAL A 452 23.76 17.98 -0.27
N ALA A 453 25.00 18.47 -0.37
CA ALA A 453 26.02 18.34 0.66
C ALA A 453 25.54 18.80 2.05
N ALA A 454 26.15 18.23 3.08
CA ALA A 454 26.00 18.62 4.48
C ALA A 454 27.39 18.80 5.10
N PRO A 455 28.09 19.91 4.83
CA PRO A 455 29.48 20.09 5.25
C PRO A 455 29.68 19.88 6.76
N GLY A 456 30.71 19.12 7.11
CA GLY A 456 31.02 18.76 8.50
C GLY A 456 30.20 17.61 9.06
N ALA A 457 29.28 17.00 8.30
CA ALA A 457 28.57 15.81 8.74
C ALA A 457 29.56 14.63 8.84
N ARG A 458 29.55 13.96 9.99
CA ARG A 458 30.49 12.88 10.33
C ARG A 458 29.78 11.54 10.29
N ILE A 459 30.56 10.47 10.26
CA ILE A 459 30.07 9.11 10.49
C ILE A 459 29.40 9.06 11.89
N PRO A 460 28.08 8.78 11.97
CA PRO A 460 27.40 8.68 13.25
C PRO A 460 27.69 7.34 13.92
N THR A 461 27.54 7.30 15.24
CA THR A 461 27.35 6.05 15.98
C THR A 461 25.92 5.58 15.81
N LEU A 462 25.68 4.28 15.96
CA LEU A 462 24.32 3.77 15.96
C LEU A 462 23.46 4.38 17.09
N GLY A 463 24.09 4.71 18.23
CA GLY A 463 23.43 5.39 19.34
C GLY A 463 22.93 6.79 18.99
N GLU A 464 23.66 7.55 18.16
CA GLU A 464 23.21 8.86 17.68
C GLU A 464 22.01 8.73 16.73
N VAL A 465 21.97 7.71 15.87
CA VAL A 465 20.80 7.45 15.01
C VAL A 465 19.57 7.07 15.86
N PHE A 466 19.72 6.22 16.87
CA PHE A 466 18.63 5.92 17.81
C PHE A 466 18.14 7.17 18.56
N ALA A 467 19.05 8.04 18.99
CA ALA A 467 18.70 9.30 19.62
C ALA A 467 17.93 10.22 18.67
N LEU A 468 18.36 10.32 17.41
CA LEU A 468 17.68 11.08 16.37
C LEU A 468 16.25 10.59 16.14
N VAL A 469 16.07 9.26 15.99
CA VAL A 469 14.74 8.66 15.82
C VAL A 469 13.85 8.94 17.03
N LYS A 470 14.35 8.83 18.26
CA LYS A 470 13.58 9.18 19.47
C LYS A 470 13.22 10.66 19.50
N ALA A 471 14.15 11.55 19.16
CA ALA A 471 13.95 12.99 19.15
C ALA A 471 12.94 13.45 18.08
N SER A 472 12.80 12.70 16.97
CA SER A 472 11.82 13.01 15.92
C SER A 472 10.36 12.85 16.37
N GLY A 473 10.10 12.16 17.49
CA GLY A 473 8.74 11.83 17.93
C GLY A 473 8.00 10.83 17.04
N ARG A 474 8.67 10.25 16.02
CA ARG A 474 8.10 9.18 15.20
C ARG A 474 8.19 7.85 15.92
N HIS A 475 7.07 7.39 16.46
CA HIS A 475 6.93 6.06 17.06
C HIS A 475 6.65 4.96 16.03
N ASP A 476 6.30 5.37 14.80
CA ASP A 476 5.91 4.51 13.69
C ASP A 476 7.10 4.09 12.81
N ILE A 477 8.20 4.85 12.80
CA ILE A 477 9.37 4.55 11.96
C ILE A 477 10.10 3.28 12.45
N ARG A 478 10.48 2.41 11.52
CA ARG A 478 11.32 1.22 11.74
C ARG A 478 12.75 1.50 11.30
N MET A 479 13.68 0.61 11.64
CA MET A 479 15.05 0.63 11.13
C MET A 479 15.44 -0.75 10.60
N ASN A 480 16.00 -0.80 9.40
CA ASN A 480 16.58 -2.01 8.82
C ASN A 480 18.10 -1.88 8.82
N ILE A 481 18.76 -2.58 9.74
CA ILE A 481 20.17 -2.37 10.07
C ILE A 481 21.02 -3.49 9.49
N GLU A 482 21.89 -3.14 8.54
CA GLU A 482 22.84 -4.07 7.92
C GLU A 482 24.09 -4.24 8.78
N THR A 483 24.52 -5.48 9.00
CA THR A 483 25.89 -5.75 9.48
C THR A 483 26.82 -5.90 8.28
N LYS A 484 27.73 -4.94 8.09
CA LYS A 484 28.70 -5.00 7.00
C LYS A 484 29.92 -5.84 7.36
N ILE A 485 29.84 -7.13 7.04
CA ILE A 485 30.86 -8.13 7.38
C ILE A 485 30.99 -9.15 6.26
N SER A 486 32.19 -9.73 6.13
CA SER A 486 32.47 -10.80 5.18
C SER A 486 32.86 -12.10 5.89
N PRO A 487 32.37 -13.26 5.42
CA PRO A 487 32.86 -14.57 5.86
C PRO A 487 34.16 -14.99 5.18
N THR A 488 34.62 -14.27 4.17
CA THR A 488 35.82 -14.59 3.38
C THR A 488 36.98 -13.61 3.59
N ALA A 489 36.75 -12.52 4.32
CA ALA A 489 37.77 -11.54 4.69
C ALA A 489 37.87 -11.39 6.21
N ASN A 490 39.07 -11.07 6.70
CA ASN A 490 39.33 -10.76 8.10
C ASN A 490 39.65 -9.28 8.26
N ASP A 491 38.72 -8.44 7.83
CA ASP A 491 38.81 -6.98 7.73
C ASP A 491 37.69 -6.27 8.51
N THR A 492 37.11 -6.95 9.50
CA THR A 492 36.05 -6.48 10.41
C THR A 492 36.19 -7.14 11.77
N ALA A 493 35.44 -6.67 12.77
CA ALA A 493 35.30 -7.41 14.03
C ALA A 493 34.69 -8.81 13.78
N PRO A 494 35.06 -9.83 14.58
CA PRO A 494 34.48 -11.17 14.45
C PRO A 494 32.94 -11.13 14.49
N TYR A 495 32.28 -11.93 13.64
CA TYR A 495 30.83 -11.88 13.45
C TYR A 495 30.04 -12.00 14.75
N ASP A 496 30.52 -12.81 15.70
CA ASP A 496 29.82 -13.03 16.96
C ASP A 496 29.97 -11.84 17.90
N VAL A 497 31.12 -11.17 17.91
CA VAL A 497 31.35 -9.92 18.64
C VAL A 497 30.47 -8.82 18.07
N PHE A 498 30.50 -8.62 16.75
CA PHE A 498 29.68 -7.62 16.07
C PHE A 498 28.19 -7.85 16.37
N THR A 499 27.67 -9.05 16.09
CA THR A 499 26.24 -9.35 16.31
C THR A 499 25.81 -9.13 17.76
N LYS A 500 26.63 -9.52 18.75
CA LYS A 500 26.34 -9.28 20.18
C LYS A 500 26.31 -7.80 20.53
N LEU A 501 27.24 -7.01 19.98
CA LEU A 501 27.25 -5.55 20.18
C LEU A 501 25.99 -4.92 19.59
N LEU A 502 25.59 -5.33 18.38
CA LEU A 502 24.41 -4.80 17.69
C LEU A 502 23.13 -5.12 18.47
N VAL A 503 22.90 -6.39 18.82
CA VAL A 503 21.72 -6.79 19.60
C VAL A 503 21.68 -6.07 20.95
N LYS A 504 22.81 -5.94 21.65
CA LYS A 504 22.89 -5.21 22.91
C LYS A 504 22.60 -3.71 22.73
N ALA A 505 23.04 -3.10 21.64
CA ALA A 505 22.75 -1.70 21.35
C ALA A 505 21.25 -1.48 21.09
N ILE A 506 20.61 -2.37 20.34
CA ILE A 506 19.15 -2.35 20.08
C ILE A 506 18.39 -2.48 21.40
N GLN A 507 18.72 -3.48 22.23
CA GLN A 507 18.10 -3.71 23.53
C GLN A 507 18.27 -2.52 24.48
N LYS A 508 19.49 -1.95 24.55
CA LYS A 508 19.76 -0.76 25.37
C LYS A 508 18.92 0.43 24.93
N ALA A 509 18.61 0.50 23.63
CA ALA A 509 17.84 1.59 23.06
C ALA A 509 16.32 1.34 23.06
N ASP A 510 15.85 0.16 23.47
CA ASP A 510 14.42 -0.22 23.52
C ASP A 510 13.76 -0.13 22.14
N PHE A 511 14.36 -0.82 21.16
CA PHE A 511 13.96 -0.79 19.75
C PHE A 511 13.70 -2.19 19.16
N GLU A 512 13.63 -3.24 19.99
CA GLU A 512 13.56 -4.63 19.54
C GLU A 512 12.39 -4.90 18.58
N ASP A 513 11.23 -4.27 18.79
CA ASP A 513 10.04 -4.44 17.96
C ASP A 513 10.03 -3.54 16.69
N ARG A 514 11.00 -2.63 16.58
CA ARG A 514 11.11 -1.62 15.52
C ARG A 514 12.36 -1.77 14.65
N VAL A 515 13.25 -2.69 15.00
CA VAL A 515 14.47 -2.98 14.26
C VAL A 515 14.38 -4.33 13.57
N THR A 516 14.81 -4.38 12.31
CA THR A 516 15.22 -5.60 11.64
C THR A 516 16.74 -5.62 11.51
N ILE A 517 17.37 -6.79 11.71
CA ILE A 517 18.79 -6.99 11.38
C ILE A 517 18.88 -7.68 10.02
N GLN A 518 19.56 -7.05 9.07
CA GLN A 518 19.82 -7.60 7.75
C GLN A 518 21.31 -7.90 7.56
N SER A 519 21.65 -8.89 6.74
CA SER A 519 23.05 -9.14 6.35
C SER A 519 23.15 -10.10 5.17
N PHE A 520 24.18 -9.91 4.35
CA PHE A 520 24.65 -10.92 3.41
C PHE A 520 25.34 -12.10 4.11
N ASP A 521 25.99 -11.87 5.27
CA ASP A 521 26.58 -12.94 6.09
C ASP A 521 25.55 -13.47 7.09
N TRP A 522 24.86 -14.54 6.72
CA TRP A 522 23.76 -15.09 7.51
C TRP A 522 24.19 -15.69 8.85
N ARG A 523 25.49 -15.77 9.15
CA ARG A 523 25.94 -16.07 10.52
C ARG A 523 25.41 -15.03 11.51
N THR A 524 25.33 -13.76 11.10
CA THR A 524 24.79 -12.67 11.93
C THR A 524 23.28 -12.81 12.12
N ILE A 525 22.54 -13.20 11.08
CA ILE A 525 21.10 -13.49 11.14
C ILE A 525 20.82 -14.63 12.13
N LEU A 526 21.50 -15.76 11.95
CA LEU A 526 21.33 -16.96 12.77
C LEU A 526 21.65 -16.69 14.24
N LEU A 527 22.69 -15.90 14.51
CA LEU A 527 23.07 -15.54 15.87
C LEU A 527 22.12 -14.50 16.47
N SER A 528 21.70 -13.47 15.73
CA SER A 528 20.75 -12.45 16.19
C SER A 528 19.48 -13.09 16.74
N ARG A 529 18.89 -14.04 15.98
CA ARG A 529 17.70 -14.79 16.40
C ARG A 529 17.90 -15.62 17.66
N LYS A 530 19.12 -16.11 17.92
CA LYS A 530 19.46 -16.85 19.14
C LYS A 530 19.58 -15.91 20.34
N LEU A 531 20.07 -14.70 20.12
CA LEU A 531 20.27 -13.69 21.16
C LEU A 531 18.94 -13.03 21.56
N ASP A 532 18.11 -12.66 20.59
CA ASP A 532 16.79 -12.09 20.83
C ASP A 532 15.83 -12.41 19.67
N ARG A 533 14.72 -13.08 19.96
CA ARG A 533 13.73 -13.46 18.95
C ARG A 533 12.72 -12.37 18.63
N ARG A 534 12.68 -11.29 19.43
CA ARG A 534 11.82 -10.13 19.17
C ARG A 534 12.33 -9.31 17.99
N ILE A 535 13.66 -9.29 17.80
CA ILE A 535 14.31 -8.62 16.68
C ILE A 535 14.11 -9.46 15.42
N GLU A 536 13.33 -8.95 14.47
CA GLU A 536 13.14 -9.56 13.16
C GLU A 536 14.46 -9.57 12.37
N THR A 537 14.62 -10.52 11.45
CA THR A 537 15.83 -10.63 10.63
C THR A 537 15.51 -10.77 9.15
N VAL A 538 16.34 -10.15 8.31
CA VAL A 538 16.22 -10.11 6.85
C VAL A 538 17.40 -10.83 6.22
N ALA A 539 17.12 -11.75 5.31
CA ALA A 539 18.15 -12.38 4.49
C ALA A 539 18.42 -11.50 3.28
N LEU A 540 19.57 -10.80 3.27
CA LEU A 540 20.07 -10.15 2.06
C LEU A 540 20.64 -11.22 1.14
N VAL A 541 20.33 -11.10 -0.16
CA VAL A 541 20.70 -12.09 -1.15
C VAL A 541 21.13 -11.41 -2.44
N TRP A 542 22.39 -11.60 -2.78
CA TRP A 542 22.92 -11.25 -4.08
C TRP A 542 22.79 -12.42 -5.06
N GLN A 543 22.02 -12.24 -6.13
CA GLN A 543 21.75 -13.26 -7.14
C GLN A 543 22.12 -12.75 -8.54
N TYR A 544 23.42 -12.69 -8.82
CA TYR A 544 23.97 -12.50 -10.16
C TYR A 544 24.88 -13.68 -10.53
N GLY A 545 25.26 -13.76 -11.81
CA GLY A 545 26.10 -14.83 -12.33
C GLY A 545 27.54 -14.81 -11.79
N PRO A 546 28.33 -15.87 -12.07
CA PRO A 546 29.72 -15.96 -11.61
C PRO A 546 30.63 -14.81 -12.08
N ALA A 547 30.34 -14.18 -13.22
CA ALA A 547 31.13 -13.07 -13.76
C ALA A 547 30.98 -11.81 -12.89
N GLU A 548 29.78 -11.57 -12.37
CA GLU A 548 29.44 -10.50 -11.45
C GLU A 548 29.87 -10.80 -9.99
N CYS A 549 30.46 -11.98 -9.74
CA CYS A 549 30.98 -12.43 -8.45
C CYS A 549 32.48 -12.67 -8.53
N SER A 550 33.23 -11.68 -9.02
CA SER A 550 34.65 -11.83 -9.36
C SER A 550 35.60 -11.20 -8.32
N THR A 551 35.08 -10.37 -7.40
CA THR A 551 35.87 -9.65 -6.40
C THR A 551 35.43 -9.94 -4.97
N LEU A 552 36.29 -9.65 -3.98
CA LEU A 552 35.96 -9.78 -2.55
C LEU A 552 35.01 -8.68 -2.03
N ALA A 553 34.76 -7.64 -2.84
CA ALA A 553 33.72 -6.65 -2.56
C ALA A 553 32.32 -7.17 -2.93
N ASP A 554 32.25 -8.17 -3.82
CA ASP A 554 30.99 -8.73 -4.27
C ASP A 554 30.45 -9.69 -3.18
N GLU A 555 29.41 -9.27 -2.48
CA GLU A 555 28.78 -10.00 -1.36
C GLU A 555 27.87 -11.13 -1.85
N CYS A 556 28.45 -11.99 -2.69
CA CYS A 556 27.77 -13.00 -3.49
C CYS A 556 27.19 -14.15 -2.66
N SER A 557 26.08 -13.86 -2.00
CA SER A 557 25.46 -14.72 -1.00
C SER A 557 24.99 -16.06 -1.56
N LEU A 558 24.63 -16.10 -2.84
CA LEU A 558 24.21 -17.30 -3.55
C LEU A 558 25.16 -17.74 -4.69
N GLN A 559 26.45 -17.43 -4.60
CA GLN A 559 27.46 -17.92 -5.57
C GLN A 559 27.39 -19.44 -5.79
N ALA A 560 27.05 -20.20 -4.74
CA ALA A 560 26.93 -21.66 -4.80
C ALA A 560 25.87 -22.16 -5.80
N VAL A 561 24.90 -21.33 -6.20
CA VAL A 561 23.81 -21.73 -7.10
C VAL A 561 24.29 -22.04 -8.52
N TYR A 562 25.36 -21.37 -8.96
CA TYR A 562 25.95 -21.55 -10.30
C TYR A 562 27.11 -22.56 -10.31
N GLY A 563 27.49 -23.08 -9.14
CA GLY A 563 28.73 -23.80 -8.93
C GLY A 563 28.59 -25.30 -8.77
N ASN A 564 29.65 -25.90 -8.25
CA ASN A 564 29.69 -27.32 -7.91
C ASN A 564 28.78 -27.61 -6.69
N SER A 565 27.89 -28.60 -6.82
CA SER A 565 26.99 -29.03 -5.73
C SER A 565 27.64 -29.50 -4.43
N LYS A 566 28.97 -29.67 -4.43
CA LYS A 566 29.78 -29.97 -3.25
C LYS A 566 30.24 -28.72 -2.48
N VAL A 567 30.16 -27.53 -3.09
CA VAL A 567 30.60 -26.26 -2.50
C VAL A 567 29.42 -25.57 -1.84
N LYS A 568 29.56 -25.30 -0.54
CA LYS A 568 28.58 -24.53 0.22
C LYS A 568 28.96 -23.06 0.20
N SER A 569 27.97 -22.18 0.10
CA SER A 569 28.20 -20.74 0.21
C SER A 569 28.72 -20.41 1.62
N PRO A 570 29.83 -19.66 1.75
CA PRO A 570 30.28 -19.18 3.06
C PRO A 570 29.32 -18.14 3.67
N TRP A 571 28.48 -17.52 2.84
CA TRP A 571 27.55 -16.46 3.22
C TRP A 571 26.26 -16.96 3.88
N THR A 572 25.86 -18.20 3.66
CA THR A 572 24.58 -18.74 4.17
C THR A 572 24.67 -19.32 5.58
N GLY A 573 25.73 -19.00 6.33
CA GLY A 573 25.91 -19.45 7.72
C GLY A 573 25.92 -20.96 7.90
N GLY A 574 26.35 -21.71 6.87
CA GLY A 574 26.41 -23.17 6.86
C GLY A 574 25.16 -23.86 6.29
N LEU A 575 24.12 -23.11 5.90
CA LEU A 575 22.96 -23.65 5.19
C LEU A 575 23.32 -23.94 3.73
N ASP A 576 22.93 -25.12 3.26
CA ASP A 576 23.37 -25.64 1.98
C ASP A 576 22.27 -25.48 0.91
N TRP A 577 22.46 -24.53 -0.01
CA TRP A 577 21.54 -24.30 -1.13
C TRP A 577 21.15 -25.60 -1.83
N TRP A 578 22.10 -26.52 -2.07
CA TRP A 578 21.87 -27.73 -2.85
C TRP A 578 20.94 -28.74 -2.18
N LYS A 579 20.70 -28.60 -0.87
CA LYS A 579 19.69 -29.35 -0.13
C LYS A 579 18.28 -28.77 -0.25
N TYR A 580 18.17 -27.44 -0.39
CA TYR A 580 16.88 -26.75 -0.43
C TYR A 580 16.39 -26.53 -1.86
N ARG A 581 17.28 -26.07 -2.76
CA ARG A 581 17.04 -25.69 -4.16
C ARG A 581 15.78 -24.82 -4.34
N ASP A 582 15.52 -23.99 -3.35
CA ASP A 582 14.36 -23.13 -3.24
C ASP A 582 14.72 -22.02 -2.26
N LEU A 583 14.68 -20.79 -2.74
CA LEU A 583 15.06 -19.61 -1.96
C LEU A 583 14.18 -19.46 -0.72
N GLY A 584 12.86 -19.66 -0.85
CA GLY A 584 11.92 -19.55 0.25
C GLY A 584 12.24 -20.56 1.36
N LYS A 585 12.50 -21.82 1.00
CA LYS A 585 12.91 -22.84 1.99
C LYS A 585 14.24 -22.48 2.66
N LEU A 586 15.21 -22.01 1.90
CA LEU A 586 16.53 -21.64 2.42
C LEU A 586 16.42 -20.46 3.42
N VAL A 587 15.70 -19.40 3.07
CA VAL A 587 15.47 -18.23 3.94
C VAL A 587 14.70 -18.63 5.20
N ARG A 588 13.67 -19.47 5.09
CA ARG A 588 12.94 -19.99 6.26
C ARG A 588 13.80 -20.88 7.14
N ALA A 589 14.73 -21.65 6.58
CA ALA A 589 15.67 -22.44 7.35
C ALA A 589 16.67 -21.56 8.13
N ALA A 590 17.03 -20.39 7.61
CA ALA A 590 17.78 -19.37 8.36
C ALA A 590 16.92 -18.71 9.45
N GLY A 591 15.60 -18.83 9.33
CA GLY A 591 14.62 -18.22 10.22
C GLY A 591 14.39 -16.74 9.92
N ALA A 592 14.88 -16.20 8.80
CA ALA A 592 14.55 -14.84 8.42
C ALA A 592 13.06 -14.69 8.09
N ALA A 593 12.50 -13.51 8.41
CA ALA A 593 11.11 -13.16 8.13
C ALA A 593 10.94 -12.46 6.77
N THR A 594 12.04 -11.95 6.22
CA THR A 594 12.07 -11.19 4.96
C THR A 594 13.19 -11.74 4.09
N VAL A 595 12.92 -11.87 2.79
CA VAL A 595 13.94 -12.00 1.76
C VAL A 595 14.11 -10.64 1.09
N SER A 596 15.36 -10.21 0.96
CA SER A 596 15.73 -8.96 0.33
C SER A 596 16.82 -9.24 -0.69
N SER A 597 16.54 -8.97 -1.96
CA SER A 597 17.47 -9.25 -3.07
C SER A 597 17.44 -8.15 -4.10
N ASN A 598 18.42 -8.15 -4.99
CA ASN A 598 18.41 -7.31 -6.19
C ASN A 598 17.10 -7.51 -6.98
N TRP A 599 16.39 -6.44 -7.33
CA TRP A 599 14.98 -6.51 -7.76
C TRP A 599 14.70 -7.44 -8.95
N GLN A 600 15.69 -7.59 -9.84
CA GLN A 600 15.60 -8.40 -11.05
C GLN A 600 15.21 -9.84 -10.72
N VAL A 601 15.66 -10.38 -9.59
CA VAL A 601 15.42 -11.79 -9.25
C VAL A 601 14.03 -12.07 -8.71
N HIS A 602 13.18 -11.06 -8.59
CA HIS A 602 11.77 -11.25 -8.31
C HIS A 602 10.92 -11.26 -9.58
N ASP A 603 11.51 -10.92 -10.71
CA ASP A 603 10.80 -10.83 -11.97
C ASP A 603 10.99 -12.08 -12.84
N PRO A 604 9.98 -12.97 -12.90
CA PRO A 604 10.04 -14.15 -13.76
C PRO A 604 9.93 -13.80 -15.26
N ALA A 605 9.52 -12.58 -15.61
CA ALA A 605 9.30 -12.11 -16.98
C ALA A 605 10.44 -11.20 -17.47
N GLN A 606 11.54 -11.09 -16.73
CA GLN A 606 12.73 -10.38 -17.21
C GLN A 606 13.26 -11.02 -18.50
N VAL A 607 13.86 -10.20 -19.36
CA VAL A 607 14.54 -10.67 -20.57
C VAL A 607 16.05 -10.52 -20.38
N ALA A 608 16.85 -11.28 -21.13
CA ALA A 608 18.29 -11.06 -21.12
C ALA A 608 18.61 -9.67 -21.70
N ALA A 609 19.16 -8.78 -20.89
CA ALA A 609 19.54 -7.43 -21.31
C ALA A 609 20.95 -7.11 -20.80
N GLN A 610 21.81 -6.67 -21.72
CA GLN A 610 23.14 -6.20 -21.41
C GLN A 610 23.11 -4.71 -21.09
N ASN A 611 23.86 -4.30 -20.07
CA ASN A 611 24.03 -2.91 -19.69
C ASN A 611 25.46 -2.69 -19.15
N PRO A 612 26.13 -1.58 -19.51
CA PRO A 612 27.41 -1.20 -18.92
C PRO A 612 27.34 -1.10 -17.40
N ASP A 613 26.23 -0.56 -16.88
CA ASP A 613 25.89 -0.68 -15.48
C ASP A 613 25.44 -2.12 -15.21
N TRP A 614 26.28 -2.87 -14.52
CA TRP A 614 26.01 -4.26 -14.18
C TRP A 614 24.72 -4.39 -13.36
N TYR A 615 24.35 -3.36 -12.60
CA TYR A 615 23.13 -3.35 -11.81
C TYR A 615 21.88 -3.34 -12.69
N LEU A 616 21.94 -2.79 -13.90
CA LEU A 616 20.81 -2.77 -14.83
C LEU A 616 20.75 -4.00 -15.75
N ARG A 617 21.68 -4.95 -15.60
CA ARG A 617 21.63 -6.22 -16.33
C ARG A 617 20.50 -7.08 -15.80
N THR A 618 19.80 -7.73 -16.72
CA THR A 618 18.76 -8.73 -16.43
C THR A 618 19.09 -10.01 -17.16
N ASP A 619 18.86 -11.15 -16.53
CA ASP A 619 19.02 -12.47 -17.12
C ASP A 619 18.04 -13.43 -16.42
N PRO A 620 17.14 -14.10 -17.17
CA PRO A 620 16.21 -15.08 -16.57
C PRO A 620 16.91 -16.18 -15.77
N THR A 621 18.18 -16.49 -16.06
CA THR A 621 18.98 -17.49 -15.34
C THR A 621 19.39 -17.04 -13.94
N TYR A 622 19.20 -15.77 -13.60
CA TYR A 622 19.42 -15.26 -12.24
C TYR A 622 18.25 -15.51 -11.29
N PHE A 623 17.09 -15.94 -11.81
CA PHE A 623 15.91 -16.24 -11.03
C PHE A 623 15.97 -17.65 -10.42
N HIS A 624 16.27 -17.74 -9.13
CA HIS A 624 16.37 -19.03 -8.41
C HIS A 624 15.28 -19.24 -7.36
N GLY A 625 14.41 -18.26 -7.16
CA GLY A 625 13.32 -18.31 -6.19
C GLY A 625 11.99 -18.69 -6.81
N PRO A 626 10.95 -18.96 -6.00
CA PRO A 626 9.58 -18.92 -6.48
C PRO A 626 9.12 -17.46 -6.65
N THR A 627 7.97 -17.24 -7.30
CA THR A 627 7.41 -15.89 -7.49
C THR A 627 7.05 -15.23 -6.15
N VAL A 628 6.91 -13.90 -6.14
CA VAL A 628 6.56 -13.11 -4.93
C VAL A 628 5.31 -13.65 -4.21
N PRO A 629 4.18 -13.94 -4.89
CA PRO A 629 3.01 -14.53 -4.21
C PRO A 629 3.31 -15.88 -3.54
N VAL A 630 4.19 -16.70 -4.12
CA VAL A 630 4.56 -17.99 -3.52
C VAL A 630 5.47 -17.79 -2.30
N LEU A 631 6.38 -16.80 -2.33
CA LEU A 631 7.17 -16.42 -1.15
C LEU A 631 6.26 -15.98 0.00
N GLN A 632 5.24 -15.19 -0.28
CA GLN A 632 4.28 -14.69 0.71
C GLN A 632 3.34 -15.81 1.21
N ASP A 633 2.62 -16.48 0.32
CA ASP A 633 1.53 -17.39 0.70
C ASP A 633 2.01 -18.74 1.23
N ARG A 634 3.07 -19.30 0.63
CA ARG A 634 3.58 -20.63 1.01
C ARG A 634 4.61 -20.56 2.12
N TYR A 635 5.46 -19.54 2.10
CA TYR A 635 6.60 -19.44 3.01
C TYR A 635 6.43 -18.39 4.10
N ASP A 636 5.38 -17.56 4.06
CA ASP A 636 5.16 -16.48 5.02
C ASP A 636 6.41 -15.59 5.13
N LEU A 637 6.90 -15.17 3.97
CA LEU A 637 8.06 -14.28 3.82
C LEU A 637 7.61 -12.94 3.24
N LYS A 638 8.08 -11.86 3.87
CA LYS A 638 8.04 -10.52 3.25
C LYS A 638 9.09 -10.45 2.14
N VAL A 639 8.80 -9.73 1.07
CA VAL A 639 9.73 -9.51 -0.05
C VAL A 639 10.01 -8.01 -0.15
N VAL A 640 11.27 -7.61 0.06
CA VAL A 640 11.69 -6.20 0.04
C VAL A 640 12.97 -6.06 -0.78
N PRO A 641 12.89 -5.85 -2.11
CA PRO A 641 14.07 -5.69 -2.95
C PRO A 641 14.81 -4.38 -2.74
N TYR A 642 16.10 -4.40 -3.12
CA TYR A 642 17.00 -3.26 -3.11
C TYR A 642 17.82 -3.20 -4.42
N THR A 643 18.48 -2.09 -4.75
CA THR A 643 18.08 -0.70 -4.44
C THR A 643 17.38 -0.13 -5.67
N VAL A 644 16.09 0.18 -5.61
CA VAL A 644 15.29 0.50 -6.80
C VAL A 644 15.03 2.00 -6.86
N ASN A 645 15.57 2.66 -7.88
CA ASN A 645 15.54 4.13 -8.00
C ASN A 645 14.78 4.61 -9.25
N ASP A 646 14.81 3.86 -10.35
CA ASP A 646 14.11 4.23 -11.57
C ASP A 646 12.58 4.09 -11.40
N PRO A 647 11.78 5.13 -11.71
CA PRO A 647 10.32 5.08 -11.52
C PRO A 647 9.62 3.94 -12.26
N ALA A 648 10.08 3.57 -13.46
CA ALA A 648 9.48 2.49 -14.23
C ALA A 648 9.82 1.13 -13.62
N VAL A 649 11.04 0.96 -13.11
CA VAL A 649 11.42 -0.24 -12.35
C VAL A 649 10.67 -0.30 -11.02
N ILE A 650 10.50 0.82 -10.29
CA ILE A 650 9.68 0.87 -9.06
C ILE A 650 8.25 0.42 -9.35
N GLN A 651 7.62 0.92 -10.41
CA GLN A 651 6.28 0.48 -10.82
C GLN A 651 6.26 -1.03 -11.11
N ARG A 652 7.21 -1.52 -11.91
CA ARG A 652 7.33 -2.95 -12.24
C ARG A 652 7.45 -3.82 -11.00
N VAL A 653 8.24 -3.39 -10.02
CA VAL A 653 8.44 -4.11 -8.75
C VAL A 653 7.17 -4.06 -7.88
N ILE A 654 6.44 -2.94 -7.85
CA ILE A 654 5.13 -2.85 -7.19
C ILE A 654 4.12 -3.83 -7.82
N ASP A 655 4.13 -3.97 -9.14
CA ASP A 655 3.26 -4.86 -9.91
C ASP A 655 3.54 -6.35 -9.62
N LEU A 656 4.79 -6.70 -9.24
CA LEU A 656 5.14 -8.04 -8.76
C LEU A 656 4.52 -8.36 -7.38
N GLY A 657 4.00 -7.36 -6.66
CA GLY A 657 3.33 -7.54 -5.38
C GLY A 657 4.25 -7.55 -4.16
N VAL A 658 5.45 -6.96 -4.24
CA VAL A 658 6.40 -6.93 -3.12
C VAL A 658 5.86 -6.20 -1.90
N ASP A 659 6.38 -6.51 -0.71
CA ASP A 659 5.94 -5.89 0.55
C ASP A 659 6.55 -4.50 0.77
N GLY A 660 7.66 -4.20 0.12
CA GLY A 660 8.33 -2.90 0.23
C GLY A 660 9.48 -2.75 -0.76
N ILE A 661 10.11 -1.58 -0.78
CA ILE A 661 11.27 -1.27 -1.63
C ILE A 661 12.28 -0.46 -0.82
N ILE A 662 13.56 -0.80 -1.00
CA ILE A 662 14.70 0.00 -0.54
C ILE A 662 15.14 0.90 -1.71
N SER A 663 15.21 2.21 -1.49
CA SER A 663 15.52 3.19 -2.55
C SER A 663 16.46 4.29 -2.07
N ASP A 664 17.40 4.69 -2.93
CA ASP A 664 18.26 5.86 -2.73
C ASP A 664 17.46 7.18 -2.77
N ASP A 665 16.37 7.18 -3.54
CA ASP A 665 15.45 8.30 -3.74
C ASP A 665 14.06 7.96 -3.18
N PRO A 666 13.86 8.13 -1.85
CA PRO A 666 12.58 7.84 -1.23
C PRO A 666 11.44 8.70 -1.79
N ASP A 667 11.68 9.90 -2.31
CA ASP A 667 10.61 10.77 -2.81
C ASP A 667 10.05 10.25 -4.13
N THR A 668 10.91 9.79 -5.04
CA THR A 668 10.49 9.08 -6.25
C THR A 668 9.70 7.82 -5.88
N LEU A 669 10.19 7.00 -4.95
CA LEU A 669 9.49 5.82 -4.47
C LEU A 669 8.11 6.15 -3.88
N ILE A 670 8.02 7.19 -3.05
CA ILE A 670 6.76 7.66 -2.45
C ILE A 670 5.78 8.09 -3.52
N SER A 671 6.24 8.84 -4.53
CA SER A 671 5.39 9.29 -5.64
C SER A 671 4.75 8.11 -6.38
N VAL A 672 5.55 7.08 -6.72
CA VAL A 672 5.02 5.87 -7.38
C VAL A 672 4.13 5.07 -6.42
N ALA A 673 4.48 4.95 -5.14
CA ALA A 673 3.65 4.24 -4.16
C ALA A 673 2.28 4.90 -3.97
N ILE A 674 2.23 6.23 -3.86
CA ILE A 674 0.97 7.01 -3.80
C ILE A 674 0.12 6.73 -5.04
N ARG A 675 0.70 6.77 -6.25
CA ARG A 675 -0.02 6.50 -7.50
C ARG A 675 -0.73 5.14 -7.47
N ASN A 676 -0.12 4.16 -6.82
CA ASN A 676 -0.64 2.79 -6.69
C ASN A 676 -1.54 2.59 -5.45
N GLY A 677 -1.90 3.67 -4.73
CA GLY A 677 -2.74 3.57 -3.53
C GLY A 677 -2.03 2.99 -2.32
N LEU A 678 -0.70 2.96 -2.34
CA LEU A 678 0.13 2.34 -1.29
C LEU A 678 0.71 3.36 -0.32
N ARG A 679 0.38 4.65 -0.41
CA ARG A 679 0.67 5.66 0.61
C ARG A 679 -0.33 6.78 0.62
#